data_AF-A0A255XS80-F1
#
_entry.id   AF-A0A255XS80-F1
#
_cell.length_a   1.000
_cell.length_b   1.000
_cell.length_c   1.000
_cell.angle_alpha   90.00
_cell.angle_beta   90.00
_cell.angle_gamma   90.00
#
_symmetry.space_group_name_H-M   'P 1'
#
loop_
_entity.id
_entity.type
_entity.pdbx_description
1 polymer ?
#
loop_
_entity_poly.entity_id
_entity_poly.type
_entity_poly.pdbx_seq_one_letter_code
_entity_poly.pdbx_strand_id
1 'polypeptide(L)'
;MSSVEKATSFTKLSERVSPPTAPWQPHWPNPADIPYHYANLLHRCAATGIADVRGTAAARQRIAIIGAGYAGLTVARELLRCGYENIALFEAEPRIGGRAYPVMPETKSGRALGSWTPYELGAMRIPFFLPEDGTTECNSLAHYFVALYGQQYQDFPNPGSVGTRTGIYINEGFGPAIEDQVFQGLLTWAPTPDAPKPPTAGLQAVHAAWTAWAHNMREWVAPAYGASADWRDYWRRIMQVYEFRTFRDVALLPRKQYYRIDGTTDSRHKADNAAGDFGGLGLTPAEMELFYTIGTGDGSWGAFFDVAALYPIRTLIFGFATQHKLLGHISQSIADALPLPKSARQYGYCSDSLGRHFDMPLLAGVSAIPAMHLFQPVTCRGPENGQSFYQQLTPFNPDGVGRSLMTGTRIRYIDWFDNQYLLTTETGETARYDHLVVTAPGWSLQMNTGFGTGFLENIFVSPSAGNNYWPPMTSWKGIKMSHNITSSKIFFKLKARFWEESAIPQVIVTDTFLRDVYGYAVDRKPDGSPSGDPGVLLCSYTWEDDSNKLASESEYPDDKTLAARALARLDALLQRSGLPAMSSFVDQSAAPLVWQWERQPLYRSCAKLYRAGSFDWNYAQLTWNQNHSRSKKLYFAGEFASLEGGWIEPAMTRAIDTVLHIVKNTVPQADWPTVFCDYPMVNAYPEIEDWRPAPPYATETDSAEARHPEAALSV
;
A
#
# COMPACT_ATOMS: atom_id res chain seq x y z
N MET A 1 -41.81 -12.86 -11.53
CA MET A 1 -41.25 -14.21 -11.80
C MET A 1 -40.42 -14.10 -13.06
N SER A 2 -39.13 -14.40 -13.18
CA SER A 2 -38.01 -14.60 -12.26
C SER A 2 -36.77 -14.22 -13.10
N SER A 3 -36.00 -13.22 -12.67
CA SER A 3 -34.74 -12.83 -13.34
C SER A 3 -33.76 -12.17 -12.34
N VAL A 4 -33.75 -12.67 -11.11
CA VAL A 4 -32.83 -12.22 -10.05
C VAL A 4 -31.91 -13.38 -9.69
N GLU A 5 -31.04 -13.74 -10.62
CA GLU A 5 -29.77 -14.41 -10.31
C GLU A 5 -28.67 -13.53 -10.91
N LYS A 6 -28.38 -12.40 -10.26
CA LYS A 6 -27.14 -11.67 -10.50
C LYS A 6 -26.03 -12.37 -9.73
N ALA A 7 -25.01 -12.76 -10.48
CA ALA A 7 -23.78 -13.38 -10.03
C ALA A 7 -23.23 -12.71 -8.76
N THR A 8 -23.44 -13.36 -7.63
CA THR A 8 -22.69 -13.15 -6.39
C THR A 8 -21.84 -14.39 -6.19
N SER A 9 -20.84 -14.58 -7.05
CA SER A 9 -19.88 -15.66 -6.85
C SER A 9 -18.92 -15.27 -5.73
N PHE A 10 -19.33 -15.55 -4.49
CA PHE A 10 -18.38 -15.65 -3.39
C PHE A 10 -17.57 -16.92 -3.60
N THR A 11 -16.25 -16.80 -3.79
CA THR A 11 -15.37 -17.96 -3.68
C THR A 11 -15.37 -18.40 -2.22
N LYS A 12 -15.81 -19.64 -1.96
CA LYS A 12 -15.71 -20.25 -0.62
C LYS A 12 -14.25 -20.26 -0.17
N LEU A 13 -14.00 -19.67 1.00
CA LEU A 13 -12.80 -19.90 1.80
C LEU A 13 -12.71 -21.39 2.16
N SER A 14 -11.81 -22.17 1.55
CA SER A 14 -11.25 -23.37 2.21
C SER A 14 -10.12 -24.11 1.47
N GLU A 15 -9.87 -23.90 0.18
CA GLU A 15 -8.81 -24.69 -0.46
C GLU A 15 -7.45 -24.02 -0.26
N ARG A 16 -6.65 -24.60 0.64
CA ARG A 16 -5.22 -24.30 0.73
C ARG A 16 -4.63 -24.52 -0.66
N VAL A 17 -4.26 -23.44 -1.35
CA VAL A 17 -3.46 -23.52 -2.57
C VAL A 17 -2.23 -24.36 -2.27
N SER A 18 -2.05 -25.45 -3.02
CA SER A 18 -0.89 -26.32 -2.86
C SER A 18 0.37 -25.55 -3.30
N PRO A 19 1.48 -25.63 -2.56
CA PRO A 19 2.69 -24.92 -2.96
C PRO A 19 3.20 -25.46 -4.31
N PRO A 20 3.68 -24.60 -5.23
CA PRO A 20 4.22 -25.03 -6.51
C PRO A 20 5.46 -25.91 -6.31
N THR A 21 5.69 -26.88 -7.20
CA THR A 21 6.77 -27.88 -7.10
C THR A 21 8.05 -27.55 -7.87
N ALA A 22 8.03 -26.53 -8.74
CA ALA A 22 9.16 -26.13 -9.59
C ALA A 22 10.15 -25.16 -8.90
N PRO A 23 11.41 -25.02 -9.40
CA PRO A 23 12.27 -23.89 -9.07
C PRO A 23 11.53 -22.59 -9.34
N TRP A 24 11.64 -21.65 -8.41
CA TRP A 24 10.77 -20.48 -8.32
C TRP A 24 10.88 -19.56 -9.54
N GLN A 25 9.72 -19.13 -10.06
CA GLN A 25 9.56 -17.99 -10.97
C GLN A 25 8.49 -17.04 -10.38
N PRO A 26 8.64 -15.71 -10.48
CA PRO A 26 7.58 -14.80 -10.14
C PRO A 26 6.44 -14.97 -11.15
N HIS A 27 5.21 -14.90 -10.65
CA HIS A 27 4.05 -14.78 -11.52
C HIS A 27 3.64 -13.33 -11.59
N TRP A 28 3.31 -12.89 -12.79
CA TRP A 28 2.62 -11.63 -13.00
C TRP A 28 1.21 -11.71 -12.40
N PRO A 29 0.73 -10.68 -11.69
CA PRO A 29 1.38 -9.40 -11.33
C PRO A 29 2.13 -9.43 -9.96
N ASN A 30 3.29 -8.75 -9.84
CA ASN A 30 4.10 -8.58 -8.60
C ASN A 30 5.20 -7.48 -8.81
N PRO A 31 5.95 -6.95 -7.82
CA PRO A 31 6.98 -5.91 -8.03
C PRO A 31 8.04 -6.25 -9.08
N ALA A 32 8.43 -5.24 -9.85
CA ALA A 32 9.38 -5.37 -10.96
C ALA A 32 10.82 -5.59 -10.49
N ASP A 33 11.21 -4.86 -9.45
CA ASP A 33 12.60 -4.66 -9.04
C ASP A 33 13.15 -5.80 -8.19
N ILE A 34 12.32 -6.32 -7.28
CA ILE A 34 12.61 -7.52 -6.48
C ILE A 34 11.53 -8.54 -6.82
N PRO A 35 11.67 -9.25 -7.95
CA PRO A 35 10.79 -10.37 -8.23
C PRO A 35 11.12 -11.44 -7.19
N TYR A 36 10.31 -11.57 -6.15
CA TYR A 36 10.42 -12.63 -5.14
C TYR A 36 9.02 -12.95 -4.64
N HIS A 37 8.69 -14.22 -4.52
CA HIS A 37 7.32 -14.64 -4.22
C HIS A 37 7.10 -14.85 -2.72
N TYR A 38 6.98 -13.74 -2.01
CA TYR A 38 6.81 -13.73 -0.55
C TYR A 38 5.58 -14.52 -0.09
N ALA A 39 4.46 -14.48 -0.83
CA ALA A 39 3.25 -15.22 -0.48
C ALA A 39 3.46 -16.74 -0.57
N ASN A 40 4.13 -17.22 -1.62
CA ASN A 40 4.46 -18.64 -1.76
C ASN A 40 5.42 -19.11 -0.67
N LEU A 41 6.40 -18.29 -0.29
CA LEU A 41 7.26 -18.59 0.86
C LEU A 41 6.39 -18.85 2.11
N LEU A 42 5.41 -17.97 2.39
CA LEU A 42 4.51 -18.14 3.54
C LEU A 42 3.57 -19.35 3.40
N HIS A 43 3.13 -19.70 2.20
CA HIS A 43 2.35 -20.93 1.94
C HIS A 43 3.18 -22.18 2.25
N ARG A 44 4.42 -22.26 1.72
CA ARG A 44 5.36 -23.35 1.98
C ARG A 44 5.73 -23.47 3.46
N CYS A 45 5.82 -22.33 4.15
CA CYS A 45 6.18 -22.23 5.55
C CYS A 45 4.95 -22.19 6.49
N ALA A 46 3.73 -22.49 6.02
CA ALA A 46 2.51 -22.27 6.79
C ALA A 46 2.48 -23.05 8.12
N ALA A 47 3.04 -24.27 8.14
CA ALA A 47 3.03 -25.13 9.32
C ALA A 47 4.17 -24.85 10.32
N THR A 48 5.25 -24.17 9.91
CA THR A 48 6.50 -24.13 10.68
C THR A 48 6.99 -22.73 11.03
N GLY A 49 6.69 -21.72 10.21
CA GLY A 49 7.41 -20.44 10.20
C GLY A 49 8.49 -20.41 9.13
N ILE A 50 8.95 -19.21 8.75
CA ILE A 50 9.97 -18.99 7.70
C ILE A 50 11.29 -19.69 8.05
N ALA A 51 11.63 -19.70 9.34
CA ALA A 51 12.81 -20.32 9.91
C ALA A 51 12.49 -20.95 11.27
N ASP A 52 13.43 -21.69 11.85
CA ASP A 52 13.38 -22.14 13.24
C ASP A 52 14.73 -21.91 13.92
N VAL A 53 14.83 -20.83 14.69
CA VAL A 53 16.07 -20.42 15.37
C VAL A 53 16.15 -20.89 16.83
N ARG A 54 15.18 -21.68 17.29
CA ARG A 54 15.09 -22.10 18.71
C ARG A 54 16.33 -22.87 19.15
N GLY A 55 16.78 -22.60 20.38
CA GLY A 55 17.97 -23.21 20.94
C GLY A 55 19.30 -22.66 20.39
N THR A 56 19.27 -21.72 19.44
CA THR A 56 20.47 -21.04 18.93
C THR A 56 20.70 -19.69 19.64
N ALA A 57 21.87 -19.08 19.42
CA ALA A 57 22.14 -17.72 19.89
C ALA A 57 21.27 -16.66 19.19
N ALA A 58 20.75 -16.95 17.98
CA ALA A 58 19.90 -16.03 17.24
C ALA A 58 18.56 -15.80 17.96
N ALA A 59 17.97 -16.83 18.57
CA ALA A 59 16.71 -16.71 19.32
C ALA A 59 16.75 -15.65 20.43
N ARG A 60 17.93 -15.43 21.03
CA ARG A 60 18.14 -14.51 22.15
C ARG A 60 18.48 -13.07 21.73
N GLN A 61 18.63 -12.79 20.44
CA GLN A 61 18.88 -11.44 19.95
C GLN A 61 17.72 -10.52 20.30
N ARG A 62 18.00 -9.32 20.81
CA ARG A 62 16.99 -8.34 21.19
C ARG A 62 16.66 -7.43 20.02
N ILE A 63 15.39 -7.43 19.60
CA ILE A 63 14.94 -6.75 18.40
C ILE A 63 13.90 -5.70 18.79
N ALA A 64 14.20 -4.42 18.53
CA ALA A 64 13.22 -3.35 18.63
C ALA A 64 12.56 -3.08 17.28
N ILE A 65 11.25 -2.83 17.30
CA ILE A 65 10.43 -2.48 16.13
C ILE A 65 9.73 -1.16 16.43
N ILE A 66 9.99 -0.13 15.62
CA ILE A 66 9.32 1.17 15.73
C ILE A 66 8.14 1.21 14.77
N GLY A 67 6.93 1.22 15.34
CA GLY A 67 5.62 1.26 14.68
C GLY A 67 4.89 -0.09 14.70
N ALA A 68 3.63 -0.10 15.13
CA ALA A 68 2.73 -1.25 15.13
C ALA A 68 1.69 -1.17 14.00
N GLY A 69 2.10 -0.71 12.82
CA GLY A 69 1.32 -0.82 11.58
C GLY A 69 1.40 -2.21 10.95
N TYR A 70 0.92 -2.34 9.70
CA TYR A 70 1.04 -3.59 8.91
C TYR A 70 2.45 -4.17 8.98
N ALA A 71 3.46 -3.39 8.59
CA ALA A 71 4.83 -3.88 8.52
C ALA A 71 5.36 -4.36 9.88
N GLY A 72 5.25 -3.55 10.93
CA GLY A 72 5.79 -3.89 12.25
C GLY A 72 5.13 -5.11 12.88
N LEU A 73 3.80 -5.24 12.74
CA LEU A 73 3.07 -6.40 13.24
C LEU A 73 3.31 -7.65 12.41
N THR A 74 3.50 -7.53 11.09
CA THR A 74 3.94 -8.66 10.26
C THR A 74 5.34 -9.13 10.68
N VAL A 75 6.31 -8.21 10.87
CA VAL A 75 7.66 -8.56 11.36
C VAL A 75 7.58 -9.27 12.72
N ALA A 76 6.86 -8.70 13.68
CA ALA A 76 6.72 -9.28 15.02
C ALA A 76 6.11 -10.69 14.99
N ARG A 77 5.04 -10.88 14.22
CA ARG A 77 4.38 -12.17 14.03
C ARG A 77 5.34 -13.21 13.46
N GLU A 78 6.07 -12.87 12.41
CA GLU A 78 6.95 -13.84 11.75
C GLU A 78 8.22 -14.13 12.55
N LEU A 79 8.78 -13.14 13.28
CA LEU A 79 9.87 -13.38 14.23
C LEU A 79 9.43 -14.31 15.37
N LEU A 80 8.21 -14.14 15.88
CA LEU A 80 7.63 -15.07 16.84
C LEU A 80 7.57 -16.49 16.27
N ARG A 81 7.05 -16.65 15.04
CA ARG A 81 6.99 -17.96 14.36
C ARG A 81 8.38 -18.58 14.16
N CYS A 82 9.39 -17.75 13.91
CA CYS A 82 10.77 -18.19 13.79
C CYS A 82 11.40 -18.63 15.12
N GLY A 83 10.80 -18.29 16.27
CA GLY A 83 11.29 -18.65 17.60
C GLY A 83 12.20 -17.60 18.25
N TYR A 84 12.12 -16.33 17.85
CA TYR A 84 12.79 -15.25 18.58
C TYR A 84 12.09 -14.98 19.91
N GLU A 85 12.89 -14.76 20.95
CA GLU A 85 12.44 -14.63 22.34
C GLU A 85 12.27 -13.16 22.75
N ASN A 86 13.05 -12.25 22.15
CA ASN A 86 13.19 -10.87 22.61
C ASN A 86 12.76 -9.86 21.53
N ILE A 87 11.50 -9.44 21.55
CA ILE A 87 10.88 -8.59 20.53
C ILE A 87 10.10 -7.45 21.20
N ALA A 88 10.51 -6.20 21.00
CA ALA A 88 9.84 -5.03 21.56
C ALA A 88 9.23 -4.17 20.45
N LEU A 89 7.91 -3.92 20.52
CA LEU A 89 7.19 -3.04 19.60
C LEU A 89 6.89 -1.71 20.30
N PHE A 90 7.32 -0.61 19.69
CA PHE A 90 7.02 0.75 20.14
C PHE A 90 6.01 1.38 19.19
N GLU A 91 4.83 1.73 19.69
CA GLU A 91 3.79 2.45 18.96
C GLU A 91 3.55 3.80 19.62
N ALA A 92 3.63 4.87 18.84
CA ALA A 92 3.52 6.23 19.34
C ALA A 92 2.06 6.63 19.59
N GLU A 93 1.10 6.01 18.91
CA GLU A 93 -0.33 6.19 19.14
C GLU A 93 -0.85 5.23 20.24
N PRO A 94 -1.96 5.54 20.92
CA PRO A 94 -2.68 4.60 21.78
C PRO A 94 -3.50 3.55 20.98
N ARG A 95 -3.10 3.28 19.73
CA ARG A 95 -3.79 2.37 18.80
C ARG A 95 -2.78 1.73 17.85
N ILE A 96 -2.95 0.45 17.57
CA ILE A 96 -2.18 -0.27 16.53
C ILE A 96 -2.84 -0.15 15.13
N GLY A 97 -2.11 -0.52 14.09
CA GLY A 97 -2.58 -0.59 12.70
C GLY A 97 -2.06 0.55 11.81
N GLY A 98 -1.54 1.63 12.40
CA GLY A 98 -0.95 2.73 11.63
C GLY A 98 -1.93 3.34 10.62
N ARG A 99 -1.51 3.45 9.36
CA ARG A 99 -2.34 3.95 8.24
C ARG A 99 -3.52 3.04 7.88
N ALA A 100 -3.59 1.81 8.40
CA ALA A 100 -4.79 1.00 8.33
C ALA A 100 -5.74 1.38 9.46
N TYR A 101 -6.58 2.37 9.17
CA TYR A 101 -7.42 3.01 10.16
C TYR A 101 -8.87 3.14 9.69
N PRO A 102 -9.71 2.13 9.94
CA PRO A 102 -11.16 2.26 9.86
C PRO A 102 -11.71 2.91 11.12
N VAL A 103 -12.75 3.74 10.96
CA VAL A 103 -13.56 4.30 12.07
C VAL A 103 -15.02 3.96 11.85
N MET A 104 -15.71 3.49 12.89
CA MET A 104 -17.13 3.14 12.77
C MET A 104 -18.00 4.40 12.75
N PRO A 105 -19.04 4.45 11.91
CA PRO A 105 -20.09 5.45 12.05
C PRO A 105 -20.75 5.37 13.44
N GLU A 106 -21.06 6.54 14.00
CA GLU A 106 -21.69 6.65 15.30
C GLU A 106 -23.18 7.04 15.20
N THR A 107 -23.93 6.70 16.24
CA THR A 107 -25.27 7.26 16.50
C THR A 107 -25.19 8.66 17.09
N LYS A 108 -26.32 9.38 17.16
CA LYS A 108 -26.43 10.67 17.88
C LYS A 108 -25.89 10.65 19.31
N SER A 109 -25.98 9.50 19.99
CA SER A 109 -25.51 9.35 21.37
C SER A 109 -24.03 8.95 21.46
N GLY A 110 -23.27 8.99 20.35
CA GLY A 110 -21.86 8.59 20.29
C GLY A 110 -21.63 7.07 20.32
N ARG A 111 -22.68 6.25 20.14
CA ARG A 111 -22.53 4.79 20.12
C ARG A 111 -22.09 4.32 18.73
N ALA A 112 -20.96 3.64 18.64
CA ALA A 112 -20.47 2.99 17.43
C ALA A 112 -21.42 1.89 16.91
N LEU A 113 -21.59 1.81 15.60
CA LEU A 113 -22.46 0.84 14.93
C LEU A 113 -21.69 -0.41 14.47
N GLY A 114 -21.27 -1.26 15.42
CA GLY A 114 -20.27 -2.33 15.23
C GLY A 114 -20.42 -3.35 14.09
N SER A 115 -21.57 -3.43 13.40
CA SER A 115 -21.78 -4.33 12.25
C SER A 115 -22.00 -3.59 10.92
N TRP A 116 -21.76 -2.29 10.89
CA TRP A 116 -21.90 -1.44 9.70
C TRP A 116 -20.54 -1.22 9.04
N THR A 117 -20.57 -0.68 7.83
CA THR A 117 -19.40 -0.34 7.04
C THR A 117 -18.59 0.74 7.74
N PRO A 118 -17.30 0.51 8.01
CA PRO A 118 -16.44 1.54 8.56
C PRO A 118 -16.11 2.62 7.53
N TYR A 119 -15.78 3.81 8.00
CA TYR A 119 -15.07 4.82 7.23
C TYR A 119 -13.60 4.42 7.11
N GLU A 120 -13.19 3.99 5.91
CA GLU A 120 -11.80 3.60 5.65
C GLU A 120 -10.89 4.81 5.44
N LEU A 121 -10.22 5.30 6.50
CA LEU A 121 -9.47 6.56 6.46
C LEU A 121 -8.18 6.48 5.64
N GLY A 122 -7.59 5.28 5.53
CA GLY A 122 -6.38 5.00 4.77
C GLY A 122 -6.63 4.13 3.54
N ALA A 123 -6.05 2.92 3.52
CA ALA A 123 -6.31 1.94 2.48
C ALA A 123 -7.80 1.52 2.48
N MET A 124 -8.40 1.32 1.31
CA MET A 124 -9.82 0.93 1.19
C MET A 124 -10.13 -0.01 0.00
N ARG A 125 -9.22 -0.10 -0.96
CA ARG A 125 -9.35 -0.90 -2.18
C ARG A 125 -8.08 -1.74 -2.33
N ILE A 126 -8.18 -3.05 -2.14
CA ILE A 126 -7.03 -3.93 -1.96
C ILE A 126 -6.83 -4.82 -3.20
N PRO A 127 -5.71 -4.73 -3.92
CA PRO A 127 -5.43 -5.64 -5.04
C PRO A 127 -5.05 -7.02 -4.50
N PHE A 128 -5.66 -8.06 -5.06
CA PHE A 128 -5.30 -9.46 -4.79
C PHE A 128 -4.42 -10.08 -5.88
N PHE A 129 -4.13 -9.32 -6.95
CA PHE A 129 -3.33 -9.77 -8.09
C PHE A 129 -3.86 -11.09 -8.67
N LEU A 130 -5.18 -11.19 -8.86
CA LEU A 130 -5.81 -12.36 -9.45
C LEU A 130 -5.43 -12.44 -10.94
N PRO A 131 -5.08 -13.63 -11.45
CA PRO A 131 -4.84 -13.82 -12.87
C PRO A 131 -6.07 -13.53 -13.73
N GLU A 132 -5.87 -12.95 -14.91
CA GLU A 132 -6.95 -12.62 -15.86
C GLU A 132 -7.58 -13.87 -16.51
N ASP A 133 -6.85 -15.00 -16.52
CA ASP A 133 -7.30 -16.28 -17.06
C ASP A 133 -8.34 -17.00 -16.16
N GLY A 134 -8.67 -16.42 -15.01
CA GLY A 134 -9.66 -16.94 -14.07
C GLY A 134 -9.11 -18.00 -13.11
N THR A 135 -7.80 -18.24 -13.09
CA THR A 135 -7.17 -19.10 -12.09
C THR A 135 -7.25 -18.47 -10.68
N THR A 136 -7.30 -19.33 -9.66
CA THR A 136 -7.45 -18.92 -8.25
C THR A 136 -6.13 -18.83 -7.49
N GLU A 137 -5.00 -19.12 -8.15
CA GLU A 137 -3.66 -18.99 -7.56
C GLU A 137 -3.29 -17.51 -7.40
N CYS A 138 -3.41 -17.00 -6.18
CA CYS A 138 -3.17 -15.59 -5.87
C CYS A 138 -1.73 -15.37 -5.37
N ASN A 139 -1.04 -14.36 -5.90
CA ASN A 139 0.35 -14.04 -5.54
C ASN A 139 0.47 -12.87 -4.56
N SER A 140 -0.55 -12.67 -3.73
CA SER A 140 -0.68 -11.55 -2.79
C SER A 140 -0.52 -12.01 -1.35
N LEU A 141 0.30 -11.30 -0.58
CA LEU A 141 0.31 -11.38 0.89
C LEU A 141 -1.01 -10.89 1.48
N ALA A 142 -1.64 -9.87 0.89
CA ALA A 142 -2.97 -9.45 1.32
C ALA A 142 -3.99 -10.58 1.20
N HIS A 143 -4.04 -11.27 0.05
CA HIS A 143 -4.89 -12.45 -0.12
C HIS A 143 -4.51 -13.59 0.84
N TYR A 144 -3.21 -13.89 0.99
CA TYR A 144 -2.73 -14.92 1.92
C TYR A 144 -3.26 -14.69 3.34
N PHE A 145 -3.16 -13.46 3.85
CA PHE A 145 -3.61 -13.14 5.21
C PHE A 145 -5.13 -13.07 5.33
N VAL A 146 -5.84 -12.54 4.33
CA VAL A 146 -7.31 -12.57 4.28
C VAL A 146 -7.82 -14.02 4.36
N ALA A 147 -7.21 -14.93 3.60
CA ALA A 147 -7.52 -16.35 3.61
C ALA A 147 -7.18 -17.00 4.97
N LEU A 148 -5.99 -16.70 5.51
CA LEU A 148 -5.53 -17.23 6.79
C LEU A 148 -6.43 -16.84 7.97
N TYR A 149 -6.96 -15.62 7.94
CA TYR A 149 -7.80 -15.07 9.02
C TYR A 149 -9.30 -15.27 8.79
N GLY A 150 -9.70 -15.88 7.68
CA GLY A 150 -11.10 -16.04 7.30
C GLY A 150 -11.85 -14.71 7.27
N GLN A 151 -11.19 -13.68 6.74
CA GLN A 151 -11.78 -12.35 6.56
C GLN A 151 -12.67 -12.36 5.32
N GLN A 152 -13.88 -11.81 5.45
CA GLN A 152 -14.77 -11.59 4.33
C GLN A 152 -14.23 -10.49 3.40
N TYR A 153 -14.53 -10.57 2.11
CA TYR A 153 -14.24 -9.50 1.16
C TYR A 153 -15.25 -9.52 0.02
N GLN A 154 -15.34 -8.42 -0.72
CA GLN A 154 -16.17 -8.26 -1.91
C GLN A 154 -15.48 -7.34 -2.92
N ASP A 155 -16.00 -7.23 -4.14
CA ASP A 155 -15.46 -6.29 -5.11
C ASP A 155 -15.64 -4.85 -4.64
N PHE A 156 -14.59 -4.04 -4.78
CA PHE A 156 -14.66 -2.60 -4.54
C PHE A 156 -15.32 -1.92 -5.76
N PRO A 157 -16.26 -0.97 -5.56
CA PRO A 157 -16.92 -0.27 -6.67
C PRO A 157 -15.96 0.74 -7.31
N ASN A 158 -15.04 0.26 -8.15
CA ASN A 158 -14.12 1.14 -8.87
C ASN A 158 -14.87 1.88 -9.99
N PRO A 159 -14.58 3.17 -10.23
CA PRO A 159 -15.08 3.85 -11.42
C PRO A 159 -14.65 3.08 -12.68
N GLY A 160 -15.57 2.96 -13.63
CA GLY A 160 -15.37 2.22 -14.88
C GLY A 160 -15.32 0.69 -14.77
N SER A 161 -15.54 0.11 -13.58
CA SER A 161 -15.63 -1.35 -13.45
C SER A 161 -16.99 -1.89 -13.84
N VAL A 162 -17.01 -3.12 -14.40
CA VAL A 162 -18.26 -3.83 -14.71
C VAL A 162 -19.09 -3.97 -13.43
N GLY A 163 -20.36 -3.56 -13.51
CA GLY A 163 -21.29 -3.58 -12.37
C GLY A 163 -21.33 -2.29 -11.55
N THR A 164 -20.41 -1.33 -11.77
CA THR A 164 -20.40 -0.02 -11.10
C THR A 164 -20.92 1.07 -12.03
N ARG A 165 -21.92 1.84 -11.60
CA ARG A 165 -22.35 3.06 -12.32
C ARG A 165 -21.44 4.22 -11.93
N THR A 166 -20.75 4.78 -12.92
CA THR A 166 -19.81 5.90 -12.77
C THR A 166 -20.41 7.17 -13.35
N GLY A 167 -20.52 8.20 -12.52
CA GLY A 167 -20.90 9.55 -12.89
C GLY A 167 -19.67 10.35 -13.27
N ILE A 168 -19.76 11.14 -14.33
CA ILE A 168 -18.66 11.94 -14.86
C ILE A 168 -19.15 13.38 -14.94
N TYR A 169 -18.59 14.24 -14.10
CA TYR A 169 -18.93 15.66 -14.04
C TYR A 169 -17.68 16.50 -14.27
N ILE A 170 -17.38 16.80 -15.53
CA ILE A 170 -16.20 17.58 -15.94
C ILE A 170 -16.65 18.96 -16.40
N ASN A 171 -17.69 19.51 -15.76
CA ASN A 171 -17.90 20.92 -16.00
C ASN A 171 -18.61 21.70 -14.88
N GLU A 172 -17.95 21.89 -13.74
CA GLU A 172 -17.77 23.29 -13.32
C GLU A 172 -16.32 23.59 -12.88
N GLY A 173 -15.41 23.07 -13.72
CA GLY A 173 -14.04 23.48 -14.01
C GLY A 173 -13.73 23.40 -15.53
N PHE A 174 -14.73 23.64 -16.39
CA PHE A 174 -14.76 23.79 -17.88
C PHE A 174 -13.87 22.97 -18.82
N GLY A 175 -13.46 21.76 -18.40
CA GLY A 175 -12.88 20.76 -19.30
C GLY A 175 -13.74 20.44 -20.54
N PRO A 176 -13.17 19.72 -21.51
CA PRO A 176 -13.09 20.09 -22.93
C PRO A 176 -14.43 20.30 -23.62
N ALA A 177 -14.35 21.00 -24.77
CA ALA A 177 -15.46 21.60 -25.50
C ALA A 177 -16.02 22.86 -24.85
N ILE A 178 -15.17 23.65 -24.18
CA ILE A 178 -15.51 25.02 -23.77
C ILE A 178 -16.02 25.87 -24.94
N GLU A 179 -15.54 25.57 -26.15
CA GLU A 179 -15.96 26.18 -27.42
C GLU A 179 -17.41 25.89 -27.79
N ASP A 180 -17.96 24.75 -27.36
CA ASP A 180 -19.36 24.39 -27.60
C ASP A 180 -20.32 25.22 -26.73
N GLN A 181 -19.82 25.87 -25.66
CA GLN A 181 -20.59 26.70 -24.73
C GLN A 181 -21.83 26.00 -24.14
N VAL A 182 -21.84 24.66 -24.09
CA VAL A 182 -22.94 23.85 -23.59
C VAL A 182 -22.54 23.19 -22.27
N PHE A 183 -23.37 23.41 -21.25
CA PHE A 183 -23.29 22.67 -20.00
C PHE A 183 -23.85 21.25 -20.19
N GLN A 184 -23.03 20.23 -19.97
CA GLN A 184 -23.41 18.83 -20.23
C GLN A 184 -24.04 18.09 -19.04
N GLY A 185 -24.02 18.67 -17.83
CA GLY A 185 -24.50 18.00 -16.61
C GLY A 185 -23.71 16.72 -16.27
N LEU A 186 -24.22 15.91 -15.33
CA LEU A 186 -23.62 14.64 -14.95
C LEU A 186 -23.84 13.58 -16.03
N LEU A 187 -22.76 13.19 -16.72
CA LEU A 187 -22.78 12.03 -17.62
C LEU A 187 -22.75 10.74 -16.79
N THR A 188 -23.36 9.67 -17.31
CA THR A 188 -23.35 8.36 -16.66
C THR A 188 -22.70 7.31 -17.55
N TRP A 189 -21.84 6.50 -16.95
CA TRP A 189 -21.17 5.37 -17.57
C TRP A 189 -21.41 4.11 -16.76
N ALA A 190 -21.94 3.06 -17.39
CA ALA A 190 -22.23 1.77 -16.76
C ALA A 190 -21.69 0.65 -17.66
N PRO A 191 -20.37 0.37 -17.60
CA PRO A 191 -19.75 -0.57 -18.52
C PRO A 191 -20.28 -2.00 -18.32
N THR A 192 -20.46 -2.68 -19.44
CA THR A 192 -20.75 -4.12 -19.51
C THR A 192 -19.63 -4.82 -20.28
N PRO A 193 -19.51 -6.15 -20.20
CA PRO A 193 -18.54 -6.89 -21.04
C PRO A 193 -18.65 -6.56 -22.54
N ASP A 194 -19.87 -6.28 -23.03
CA ASP A 194 -20.13 -5.97 -24.44
C ASP A 194 -20.05 -4.48 -24.79
N ALA A 195 -20.08 -3.59 -23.79
CA ALA A 195 -20.04 -2.13 -23.97
C ALA A 195 -19.11 -1.46 -22.94
N PRO A 196 -17.78 -1.66 -23.05
CA PRO A 196 -16.83 -1.20 -22.04
C PRO A 196 -16.40 0.27 -22.22
N LYS A 197 -16.88 1.00 -23.23
CA LYS A 197 -16.34 2.32 -23.58
C LYS A 197 -16.99 3.47 -22.78
N PRO A 198 -16.24 4.52 -22.42
CA PRO A 198 -16.79 5.68 -21.70
C PRO A 198 -17.70 6.56 -22.59
N PRO A 199 -18.53 7.43 -21.98
CA PRO A 199 -19.42 8.34 -22.70
C PRO A 199 -18.61 9.51 -23.28
N THR A 200 -18.90 9.95 -24.50
CA THR A 200 -18.18 10.98 -25.29
C THR A 200 -16.95 10.49 -26.08
N ALA A 201 -16.71 11.13 -27.23
CA ALA A 201 -15.59 10.82 -28.11
C ALA A 201 -14.22 11.13 -27.46
N GLY A 202 -14.11 12.22 -26.69
CA GLY A 202 -12.86 12.59 -26.02
C GLY A 202 -12.43 11.56 -24.97
N LEU A 203 -13.36 11.11 -24.12
CA LEU A 203 -13.05 10.05 -23.15
C LEU A 203 -12.73 8.72 -23.82
N GLN A 204 -13.40 8.40 -24.94
CA GLN A 204 -13.08 7.20 -25.72
C GLN A 204 -11.68 7.26 -26.33
N ALA A 205 -11.23 8.44 -26.77
CA ALA A 205 -9.88 8.63 -27.29
C ALA A 205 -8.81 8.44 -26.21
N VAL A 206 -8.98 9.07 -25.04
CA VAL A 206 -8.08 8.90 -23.88
C VAL A 206 -8.04 7.43 -23.42
N HIS A 207 -9.21 6.81 -23.26
CA HIS A 207 -9.32 5.41 -22.88
C HIS A 207 -8.65 4.48 -23.90
N ALA A 208 -8.82 4.74 -25.20
CA ALA A 208 -8.18 3.96 -26.26
C ALA A 208 -6.65 4.13 -26.27
N ALA A 209 -6.15 5.35 -26.06
CA ALA A 209 -4.72 5.64 -26.00
C ALA A 209 -4.04 4.90 -24.84
N TRP A 210 -4.61 5.00 -23.64
CA TRP A 210 -4.13 4.26 -22.47
C TRP A 210 -4.20 2.75 -22.67
N THR A 211 -5.36 2.24 -23.11
CA THR A 211 -5.56 0.79 -23.28
C THR A 211 -4.56 0.22 -24.28
N ALA A 212 -4.31 0.91 -25.39
CA ALA A 212 -3.32 0.50 -26.38
C ALA A 212 -1.90 0.47 -25.81
N TRP A 213 -1.50 1.52 -25.08
CA TRP A 213 -0.16 1.60 -24.47
C TRP A 213 0.03 0.54 -23.38
N ALA A 214 -0.92 0.41 -22.46
CA ALA A 214 -0.86 -0.55 -21.37
C ALA A 214 -0.92 -2.00 -21.87
N HIS A 215 -1.78 -2.31 -22.87
CA HIS A 215 -1.81 -3.62 -23.51
C HIS A 215 -0.46 -3.94 -24.16
N ASN A 216 0.10 -3.00 -24.94
CA ASN A 216 1.41 -3.19 -25.55
C ASN A 216 2.52 -3.46 -24.52
N MET A 217 2.54 -2.75 -23.38
CA MET A 217 3.49 -3.07 -22.32
C MET A 217 3.25 -4.48 -21.75
N ARG A 218 1.99 -4.83 -21.41
CA ARG A 218 1.66 -6.14 -20.83
C ARG A 218 2.03 -7.31 -21.74
N GLU A 219 1.72 -7.23 -23.03
CA GLU A 219 2.01 -8.29 -24.01
C GLU A 219 3.51 -8.63 -24.10
N TRP A 220 4.38 -7.65 -23.88
CA TRP A 220 5.84 -7.83 -23.96
C TRP A 220 6.49 -8.10 -22.60
N VAL A 221 5.99 -7.44 -21.56
CA VAL A 221 6.54 -7.55 -20.21
C VAL A 221 6.11 -8.87 -19.56
N ALA A 222 4.85 -9.26 -19.66
CA ALA A 222 4.34 -10.44 -18.94
C ALA A 222 5.05 -11.75 -19.33
N PRO A 223 5.34 -12.05 -20.61
CA PRO A 223 6.08 -13.27 -20.97
C PRO A 223 7.55 -13.26 -20.52
N ALA A 224 8.16 -12.08 -20.37
CA ALA A 224 9.55 -11.93 -19.90
C ALA A 224 9.66 -11.85 -18.37
N TYR A 225 8.56 -11.53 -17.67
CA TYR A 225 8.55 -11.20 -16.24
C TYR A 225 9.03 -12.36 -15.36
N GLY A 226 10.31 -12.28 -14.96
CA GLY A 226 11.06 -13.26 -14.16
C GLY A 226 10.98 -14.74 -14.57
N ALA A 227 10.34 -15.05 -15.69
CA ALA A 227 10.44 -16.31 -16.39
C ALA A 227 11.73 -16.41 -17.23
N SER A 228 12.27 -15.26 -17.66
CA SER A 228 13.50 -15.20 -18.44
C SER A 228 14.72 -14.88 -17.56
N ALA A 229 15.87 -15.45 -17.93
CA ALA A 229 17.14 -15.17 -17.25
C ALA A 229 17.58 -13.70 -17.40
N ASP A 230 17.05 -12.99 -18.41
CA ASP A 230 17.38 -11.60 -18.75
C ASP A 230 16.36 -10.56 -18.24
N TRP A 231 15.37 -10.96 -17.40
CA TRP A 231 14.35 -10.03 -16.87
C TRP A 231 14.96 -8.74 -16.31
N ARG A 232 16.04 -8.84 -15.55
CA ARG A 232 16.72 -7.67 -14.95
C ARG A 232 17.23 -6.72 -16.02
N ASP A 233 17.89 -7.23 -17.05
CA ASP A 233 18.40 -6.41 -18.15
C ASP A 233 17.28 -5.84 -19.00
N TYR A 234 16.16 -6.55 -19.10
CA TYR A 234 14.96 -6.01 -19.72
C TYR A 234 14.33 -4.87 -18.91
N TRP A 235 14.17 -5.05 -17.61
CA TRP A 235 13.66 -4.01 -16.72
C TRP A 235 14.58 -2.78 -16.69
N ARG A 236 15.91 -2.96 -16.70
CA ARG A 236 16.90 -1.87 -16.81
C ARG A 236 16.75 -1.05 -18.08
N ARG A 237 16.50 -1.70 -19.22
CA ARG A 237 16.21 -1.03 -20.50
C ARG A 237 14.97 -0.15 -20.39
N ILE A 238 13.91 -0.62 -19.74
CA ILE A 238 12.70 0.18 -19.46
C ILE A 238 13.05 1.36 -18.55
N MET A 239 13.75 1.12 -17.44
CA MET A 239 14.14 2.18 -16.52
C MET A 239 15.00 3.27 -17.17
N GLN A 240 15.90 2.89 -18.07
CA GLN A 240 16.75 3.82 -18.82
C GLN A 240 15.93 4.82 -19.66
N VAL A 241 14.75 4.41 -20.15
CA VAL A 241 13.85 5.26 -20.94
C VAL A 241 13.00 6.18 -20.04
N TYR A 242 12.55 5.68 -18.89
CA TYR A 242 11.48 6.31 -18.11
C TYR A 242 11.90 6.93 -16.75
N GLU A 243 13.07 6.63 -16.19
CA GLU A 243 13.46 7.16 -14.85
C GLU A 243 13.49 8.70 -14.79
N PHE A 244 13.95 9.35 -15.87
CA PHE A 244 14.08 10.81 -15.93
C PHE A 244 12.83 11.51 -16.50
N ARG A 245 11.70 10.80 -16.56
CA ARG A 245 10.44 11.32 -17.09
C ARG A 245 9.39 11.37 -16.00
N THR A 246 8.58 12.40 -16.01
CA THR A 246 7.33 12.43 -15.25
C THR A 246 6.25 11.62 -15.96
N PHE A 247 5.20 11.26 -15.25
CA PHE A 247 4.06 10.61 -15.91
C PHE A 247 3.37 11.52 -16.93
N ARG A 248 3.36 12.84 -16.69
CA ARG A 248 2.93 13.87 -17.64
C ARG A 248 3.72 13.81 -18.95
N ASP A 249 5.04 13.63 -18.87
CA ASP A 249 5.88 13.48 -20.05
C ASP A 249 5.47 12.24 -20.86
N VAL A 250 5.20 11.12 -20.20
CA VAL A 250 4.72 9.88 -20.88
C VAL A 250 3.37 10.10 -21.54
N ALA A 251 2.47 10.84 -20.91
CA ALA A 251 1.17 11.13 -21.49
C ALA A 251 1.28 12.00 -22.78
N LEU A 252 2.27 12.90 -22.84
CA LEU A 252 2.54 13.76 -24.00
C LEU A 252 3.45 13.13 -25.06
N LEU A 253 4.33 12.21 -24.67
CA LEU A 253 5.27 11.55 -25.58
C LEU A 253 4.49 10.93 -26.74
N PRO A 254 5.00 11.04 -28.00
CA PRO A 254 4.31 10.50 -29.14
C PRO A 254 3.94 9.03 -28.94
N ARG A 255 2.69 8.70 -29.20
CA ARG A 255 2.29 7.31 -29.38
C ARG A 255 3.04 6.78 -30.58
N LYS A 256 3.82 5.73 -30.35
CA LYS A 256 4.49 5.01 -31.43
C LYS A 256 3.39 4.42 -32.34
N GLN A 257 3.45 4.71 -33.63
CA GLN A 257 2.33 4.53 -34.57
C GLN A 257 2.01 3.05 -34.91
N TYR A 258 2.57 2.09 -34.18
CA TYR A 258 2.66 0.72 -34.67
C TYR A 258 1.84 -0.29 -33.89
N TYR A 259 1.07 0.04 -32.84
CA TYR A 259 0.39 -0.99 -32.02
C TYR A 259 -1.12 -0.85 -32.11
N ARG A 260 -1.78 -1.87 -32.64
CA ARG A 260 -3.24 -2.02 -32.58
C ARG A 260 -3.65 -2.61 -31.24
N ILE A 261 -4.91 -2.41 -30.86
CA ILE A 261 -5.51 -2.96 -29.63
C ILE A 261 -5.45 -4.51 -29.60
N ASP A 262 -5.24 -5.16 -30.75
CA ASP A 262 -5.11 -6.62 -30.91
C ASP A 262 -3.67 -7.14 -30.92
N GLY A 263 -2.68 -6.30 -30.59
CA GLY A 263 -1.27 -6.68 -30.55
C GLY A 263 -0.57 -6.74 -31.92
N THR A 264 -1.24 -6.43 -33.03
CA THR A 264 -0.62 -6.43 -34.37
C THR A 264 0.18 -5.15 -34.64
N THR A 265 1.44 -5.30 -35.07
CA THR A 265 2.37 -4.18 -35.25
C THR A 265 3.24 -4.23 -36.51
N ASP A 266 3.75 -3.08 -36.95
CA ASP A 266 4.87 -3.01 -37.91
C ASP A 266 6.14 -3.61 -37.25
N SER A 267 6.99 -4.23 -38.06
CA SER A 267 8.34 -4.71 -37.73
C SER A 267 9.19 -3.78 -36.86
N ARG A 268 9.14 -2.46 -37.09
CA ARG A 268 9.94 -1.45 -36.33
C ARG A 268 9.62 -1.46 -34.83
N HIS A 269 8.38 -1.78 -34.46
CA HIS A 269 7.94 -1.91 -33.08
C HIS A 269 8.78 -2.89 -32.25
N LYS A 270 9.08 -4.04 -32.84
CA LYS A 270 9.69 -5.15 -32.12
C LYS A 270 11.08 -4.78 -31.60
N ALA A 271 11.80 -3.93 -32.33
CA ALA A 271 13.11 -3.44 -31.93
C ALA A 271 13.02 -2.47 -30.74
N ASP A 272 12.11 -1.50 -30.80
CA ASP A 272 11.91 -0.49 -29.73
C ASP A 272 11.44 -1.14 -28.42
N ASN A 273 10.43 -2.01 -28.48
CA ASN A 273 9.94 -2.74 -27.30
C ASN A 273 11.01 -3.67 -26.72
N ALA A 274 11.84 -4.31 -27.56
CA ALA A 274 12.99 -5.06 -27.08
C ALA A 274 14.04 -4.14 -26.44
N ALA A 275 14.16 -2.89 -26.89
CA ALA A 275 15.02 -1.89 -26.26
C ALA A 275 14.38 -1.23 -25.01
N GLY A 276 13.18 -1.62 -24.61
CA GLY A 276 12.46 -1.09 -23.45
C GLY A 276 11.76 0.26 -23.68
N ASP A 277 11.72 0.75 -24.92
CA ASP A 277 11.03 2.00 -25.29
C ASP A 277 9.62 1.70 -25.82
N PHE A 278 8.61 1.95 -24.98
CA PHE A 278 7.20 1.78 -25.32
C PHE A 278 6.54 3.08 -25.83
N GLY A 279 7.30 4.17 -25.96
CA GLY A 279 6.77 5.50 -26.27
C GLY A 279 5.86 6.06 -25.18
N GLY A 280 4.95 6.94 -25.58
CA GLY A 280 3.93 7.55 -24.72
C GLY A 280 2.50 7.34 -25.19
N LEU A 281 1.57 8.05 -24.55
CA LEU A 281 0.14 8.00 -24.89
C LEU A 281 -0.21 8.85 -26.12
N GLY A 282 0.60 9.87 -26.41
CA GLY A 282 0.39 10.79 -27.53
C GLY A 282 -0.86 11.65 -27.40
N LEU A 283 -1.23 12.04 -26.17
CA LEU A 283 -2.43 12.83 -25.92
C LEU A 283 -2.25 14.28 -26.39
N THR A 284 -3.27 14.83 -27.02
CA THR A 284 -3.41 16.26 -27.28
C THR A 284 -3.62 17.04 -25.97
N PRO A 285 -3.44 18.38 -25.96
CA PRO A 285 -3.70 19.18 -24.75
C PRO A 285 -5.11 18.99 -24.17
N ALA A 286 -6.14 18.88 -25.02
CA ALA A 286 -7.52 18.67 -24.57
C ALA A 286 -7.74 17.26 -23.98
N GLU A 287 -7.12 16.23 -24.58
CA GLU A 287 -7.15 14.86 -24.04
C GLU A 287 -6.37 14.75 -22.72
N MET A 288 -5.29 15.53 -22.56
CA MET A 288 -4.54 15.61 -21.32
C MET A 288 -5.36 16.16 -20.16
N GLU A 289 -6.20 17.17 -20.41
CA GLU A 289 -7.09 17.75 -19.40
C GLU A 289 -8.14 16.74 -18.92
N LEU A 290 -8.70 15.96 -19.86
CA LEU A 290 -9.57 14.82 -19.53
C LEU A 290 -8.83 13.77 -18.71
N PHE A 291 -7.65 13.36 -19.16
CA PHE A 291 -6.87 12.33 -18.50
C PHE A 291 -6.43 12.76 -17.09
N TYR A 292 -6.11 14.03 -16.90
CA TYR A 292 -5.81 14.60 -15.57
C TYR A 292 -7.01 14.44 -14.63
N THR A 293 -8.21 14.76 -15.12
CA THR A 293 -9.41 14.86 -14.28
C THR A 293 -10.04 13.51 -13.98
N ILE A 294 -10.19 12.64 -14.98
CA ILE A 294 -10.91 11.36 -14.86
C ILE A 294 -10.09 10.14 -15.24
N GLY A 295 -8.80 10.32 -15.55
CA GLY A 295 -7.97 9.20 -15.98
C GLY A 295 -8.57 8.57 -17.23
N THR A 296 -8.73 7.25 -17.19
CA THR A 296 -9.34 6.50 -18.29
C THR A 296 -10.79 6.14 -18.03
N GLY A 297 -11.39 6.83 -17.07
CA GLY A 297 -12.65 6.47 -16.45
C GLY A 297 -12.50 5.77 -15.10
N ASP A 298 -11.28 5.61 -14.60
CA ASP A 298 -10.92 4.89 -13.37
C ASP A 298 -10.56 5.82 -12.18
N GLY A 299 -10.92 7.11 -12.27
CA GLY A 299 -10.71 8.11 -11.23
C GLY A 299 -9.71 9.18 -11.65
N SER A 300 -9.46 10.20 -10.82
CA SER A 300 -8.51 11.26 -11.17
C SER A 300 -7.05 10.80 -11.15
N TRP A 301 -6.27 11.20 -12.16
CA TRP A 301 -4.83 10.88 -12.25
C TRP A 301 -3.93 12.11 -12.07
N GLY A 302 -4.52 13.29 -11.96
CA GLY A 302 -3.78 14.55 -11.93
C GLY A 302 -2.74 14.65 -10.83
N ALA A 303 -3.03 14.07 -9.66
CA ALA A 303 -2.08 13.99 -8.54
C ALA A 303 -0.80 13.18 -8.86
N PHE A 304 -0.84 12.31 -9.87
CA PHE A 304 0.29 11.46 -10.26
C PHE A 304 1.06 11.99 -11.47
N PHE A 305 0.63 13.07 -12.11
CA PHE A 305 1.26 13.55 -13.35
C PHE A 305 2.72 13.93 -13.15
N ASP A 306 3.05 14.52 -12.01
CA ASP A 306 4.39 15.06 -11.77
C ASP A 306 5.28 14.12 -10.92
N VAL A 307 4.82 12.89 -10.67
CA VAL A 307 5.65 11.82 -10.11
C VAL A 307 6.44 11.13 -11.24
N ALA A 308 7.45 10.34 -10.89
CA ALA A 308 8.23 9.58 -11.88
C ALA A 308 7.31 8.67 -12.71
N ALA A 309 7.53 8.62 -14.02
CA ALA A 309 6.81 7.75 -14.95
C ALA A 309 6.89 6.26 -14.56
N LEU A 310 8.00 5.86 -13.94
CA LEU A 310 8.16 4.49 -13.46
C LEU A 310 7.18 4.11 -12.36
N TYR A 311 6.63 5.05 -11.60
CA TYR A 311 5.69 4.70 -10.50
C TYR A 311 4.40 4.10 -11.06
N PRO A 312 3.65 4.80 -11.94
CA PRO A 312 2.49 4.21 -12.58
C PRO A 312 2.86 3.00 -13.46
N ILE A 313 4.07 2.92 -14.03
CA ILE A 313 4.49 1.68 -14.71
C ILE A 313 4.57 0.52 -13.71
N ARG A 314 5.28 0.68 -12.57
CA ARG A 314 5.41 -0.33 -11.52
C ARG A 314 4.07 -0.76 -10.94
N THR A 315 3.11 0.15 -10.80
CA THR A 315 1.83 -0.18 -10.17
C THR A 315 0.78 -0.62 -11.19
N LEU A 316 0.58 0.12 -12.27
CA LEU A 316 -0.53 -0.10 -13.20
C LEU A 316 -0.27 -1.23 -14.17
N ILE A 317 0.98 -1.32 -14.67
CA ILE A 317 1.34 -2.43 -15.55
C ILE A 317 1.30 -3.68 -14.68
N PHE A 318 2.02 -3.74 -13.55
CA PHE A 318 2.06 -4.91 -12.65
C PHE A 318 0.82 -5.08 -11.75
N GLY A 319 -0.38 -4.73 -12.24
CA GLY A 319 -1.67 -5.20 -11.71
C GLY A 319 -2.14 -4.65 -10.37
N PHE A 320 -1.49 -3.63 -9.80
CA PHE A 320 -1.93 -3.03 -8.54
C PHE A 320 -3.27 -2.31 -8.68
N ALA A 321 -3.61 -1.79 -9.86
CA ALA A 321 -4.82 -0.99 -10.07
C ALA A 321 -6.03 -1.78 -10.62
N THR A 322 -6.01 -3.11 -10.59
CA THR A 322 -7.09 -3.94 -11.14
C THR A 322 -7.77 -4.79 -10.06
N GLN A 323 -9.08 -5.06 -10.25
CA GLN A 323 -9.86 -6.01 -9.45
C GLN A 323 -9.81 -5.83 -7.92
N HIS A 324 -9.72 -4.57 -7.44
CA HIS A 324 -9.63 -4.29 -6.02
C HIS A 324 -10.80 -4.87 -5.21
N LYS A 325 -10.48 -5.31 -3.99
CA LYS A 325 -11.45 -5.80 -3.01
C LYS A 325 -11.69 -4.77 -1.90
N LEU A 326 -12.93 -4.68 -1.46
CA LEU A 326 -13.32 -4.10 -0.17
C LEU A 326 -13.24 -5.22 0.88
N LEU A 327 -12.52 -4.98 1.98
CA LEU A 327 -12.41 -5.95 3.06
C LEU A 327 -13.59 -5.80 4.03
N GLY A 328 -14.22 -6.92 4.37
CA GLY A 328 -15.33 -7.02 5.31
C GLY A 328 -14.88 -7.45 6.71
N HIS A 329 -15.77 -8.13 7.43
CA HIS A 329 -15.53 -8.57 8.81
C HIS A 329 -14.71 -9.87 8.87
N ILE A 330 -13.97 -10.05 9.97
CA ILE A 330 -13.57 -11.39 10.42
C ILE A 330 -14.84 -12.19 10.72
N SER A 331 -14.90 -13.44 10.28
CA SER A 331 -16.08 -14.28 10.54
C SER A 331 -16.35 -14.42 12.05
N GLN A 332 -17.62 -14.47 12.43
CA GLN A 332 -18.04 -14.51 13.84
C GLN A 332 -17.36 -15.65 14.61
N SER A 333 -17.30 -16.84 14.02
CA SER A 333 -16.68 -18.02 14.63
C SER A 333 -15.18 -17.82 14.96
N ILE A 334 -14.44 -17.14 14.08
CA ILE A 334 -13.02 -16.85 14.30
C ILE A 334 -12.85 -15.75 15.34
N ALA A 335 -13.65 -14.68 15.24
CA ALA A 335 -13.62 -13.58 16.21
C ALA A 335 -13.94 -14.07 17.64
N ASP A 336 -14.91 -14.98 17.78
CA ASP A 336 -15.27 -15.57 19.06
C ASP A 336 -14.17 -16.48 19.63
N ALA A 337 -13.44 -17.17 18.76
CA ALA A 337 -12.33 -18.05 19.16
C ALA A 337 -11.05 -17.32 19.56
N LEU A 338 -10.92 -16.01 19.29
CA LEU A 338 -9.72 -15.26 19.63
C LEU A 338 -9.44 -15.24 21.15
N PRO A 339 -8.19 -15.41 21.60
CA PRO A 339 -7.82 -15.39 23.01
C PRO A 339 -7.71 -13.95 23.56
N LEU A 340 -8.76 -13.16 23.39
CA LEU A 340 -8.83 -11.77 23.85
C LEU A 340 -9.03 -11.68 25.37
N PRO A 341 -8.41 -10.69 26.04
CA PRO A 341 -8.69 -10.43 27.45
C PRO A 341 -10.14 -9.99 27.66
N LYS A 342 -10.65 -10.16 28.90
CA LYS A 342 -12.02 -9.75 29.25
C LYS A 342 -12.27 -8.26 28.97
N SER A 343 -11.27 -7.41 29.21
CA SER A 343 -11.36 -5.97 28.96
C SER A 343 -11.66 -5.65 27.50
N ALA A 344 -11.06 -6.37 26.57
CA ALA A 344 -11.28 -6.17 25.14
C ALA A 344 -12.73 -6.52 24.76
N ARG A 345 -13.24 -7.63 25.27
CA ARG A 345 -14.60 -8.10 24.98
C ARG A 345 -15.70 -7.26 25.64
N GLN A 346 -15.45 -6.74 26.85
CA GLN A 346 -16.45 -6.03 27.64
C GLN A 346 -16.40 -4.51 27.46
N TYR A 347 -15.20 -3.96 27.29
CA TYR A 347 -14.94 -2.52 27.34
C TYR A 347 -14.23 -1.97 26.11
N GLY A 348 -13.81 -2.83 25.17
CA GLY A 348 -13.21 -2.38 23.91
C GLY A 348 -11.76 -1.91 24.02
N TYR A 349 -11.02 -2.30 25.06
CA TYR A 349 -9.60 -1.96 25.20
C TYR A 349 -8.74 -3.15 25.66
N CYS A 350 -7.47 -3.11 25.29
CA CYS A 350 -6.42 -4.04 25.70
C CYS A 350 -5.39 -3.32 26.59
N SER A 351 -4.54 -4.09 27.26
CA SER A 351 -3.42 -3.56 28.04
C SER A 351 -2.10 -3.90 27.35
N ASP A 352 -1.20 -2.95 27.28
CA ASP A 352 0.14 -3.14 26.76
C ASP A 352 1.12 -3.62 27.86
N SER A 353 2.39 -3.80 27.52
CA SER A 353 3.45 -4.27 28.44
C SER A 353 3.83 -3.26 29.54
N LEU A 354 3.33 -2.02 29.47
CA LEU A 354 3.44 -1.01 30.52
C LEU A 354 2.15 -0.90 31.35
N GLY A 355 1.14 -1.73 31.06
CA GLY A 355 -0.18 -1.67 31.68
C GLY A 355 -1.05 -0.52 31.19
N ARG A 356 -0.65 0.18 30.12
CA ARG A 356 -1.44 1.26 29.52
C ARG A 356 -2.55 0.67 28.66
N HIS A 357 -3.66 1.39 28.56
CA HIS A 357 -4.76 0.99 27.72
C HIS A 357 -4.52 1.41 26.27
N PHE A 358 -4.86 0.53 25.34
CA PHE A 358 -4.96 0.85 23.92
C PHE A 358 -6.25 0.30 23.34
N ASP A 359 -6.73 0.96 22.29
CA ASP A 359 -8.01 0.62 21.68
C ASP A 359 -7.98 -0.78 21.08
N MET A 360 -9.02 -1.57 21.33
CA MET A 360 -9.22 -2.83 20.61
C MET A 360 -9.48 -2.51 19.14
N PRO A 361 -8.64 -2.97 18.20
CA PRO A 361 -8.86 -2.69 16.79
C PRO A 361 -10.15 -3.33 16.28
N LEU A 362 -10.73 -2.72 15.25
CA LEU A 362 -11.85 -3.32 14.55
C LEU A 362 -11.40 -4.61 13.85
N LEU A 363 -12.13 -5.69 14.10
CA LEU A 363 -12.00 -6.97 13.38
C LEU A 363 -12.76 -6.91 12.05
N ALA A 364 -12.60 -5.81 11.33
CA ALA A 364 -13.26 -5.52 10.06
C ALA A 364 -12.39 -4.56 9.24
N GLY A 365 -12.66 -4.50 7.94
CA GLY A 365 -11.95 -3.59 7.05
C GLY A 365 -10.44 -3.83 7.04
N VAL A 366 -9.69 -2.80 6.72
CA VAL A 366 -8.22 -2.93 6.62
C VAL A 366 -7.50 -3.08 7.97
N SER A 367 -8.12 -2.80 9.11
CA SER A 367 -7.47 -3.02 10.43
C SER A 367 -7.49 -4.48 10.88
N ALA A 368 -8.30 -5.33 10.25
CA ALA A 368 -8.43 -6.72 10.68
C ALA A 368 -7.10 -7.48 10.58
N ILE A 369 -6.35 -7.35 9.48
CA ILE A 369 -5.06 -8.04 9.30
C ILE A 369 -4.06 -7.71 10.43
N PRO A 370 -3.73 -6.43 10.74
CA PRO A 370 -2.82 -6.11 11.83
C PRO A 370 -3.38 -6.55 13.19
N ALA A 371 -4.69 -6.45 13.43
CA ALA A 371 -5.30 -6.97 14.65
C ALA A 371 -5.06 -8.49 14.80
N MET A 372 -5.27 -9.24 13.72
CA MET A 372 -5.07 -10.68 13.69
C MET A 372 -3.59 -11.05 13.81
N HIS A 373 -2.65 -10.25 13.30
CA HIS A 373 -1.22 -10.46 13.58
C HIS A 373 -0.89 -10.44 15.07
N LEU A 374 -1.58 -9.60 15.85
CA LEU A 374 -1.37 -9.49 17.30
C LEU A 374 -2.12 -10.59 18.07
N PHE A 375 -3.39 -10.84 17.73
CA PHE A 375 -4.30 -11.64 18.57
C PHE A 375 -4.51 -13.08 18.11
N GLN A 376 -4.32 -13.40 16.82
CA GLN A 376 -4.52 -14.76 16.34
C GLN A 376 -3.37 -15.67 16.80
N PRO A 377 -3.65 -16.84 17.40
CA PRO A 377 -2.64 -17.86 17.64
C PRO A 377 -1.85 -18.22 16.38
N VAL A 378 -0.51 -18.29 16.49
CA VAL A 378 0.32 -18.65 15.34
C VAL A 378 0.48 -20.16 15.21
N THR A 379 0.61 -20.64 13.97
CA THR A 379 1.09 -21.99 13.68
C THR A 379 2.59 -21.93 13.38
N CYS A 380 3.38 -22.63 14.18
CA CYS A 380 4.83 -22.72 14.04
C CYS A 380 5.37 -23.97 14.77
N ARG A 381 6.68 -24.20 14.70
CA ARG A 381 7.35 -25.20 15.55
C ARG A 381 7.43 -24.72 17.00
N GLY A 382 7.72 -25.61 17.96
CA GLY A 382 8.02 -25.21 19.34
C GLY A 382 6.82 -24.74 20.20
N PRO A 383 7.10 -24.19 21.40
CA PRO A 383 6.09 -23.94 22.44
C PRO A 383 5.17 -22.74 22.14
N GLU A 384 5.55 -21.85 21.22
CA GLU A 384 4.73 -20.72 20.80
C GLU A 384 3.54 -21.14 19.92
N ASN A 385 3.57 -22.37 19.39
CA ASN A 385 2.49 -22.90 18.57
C ASN A 385 1.16 -22.90 19.33
N GLY A 386 0.13 -22.31 18.73
CA GLY A 386 -1.18 -22.17 19.37
C GLY A 386 -1.28 -21.00 20.37
N GLN A 387 -0.26 -20.12 20.44
CA GLN A 387 -0.31 -18.88 21.21
C GLN A 387 -0.17 -17.67 20.28
N SER A 388 -0.85 -16.58 20.60
CA SER A 388 -0.70 -15.31 19.85
C SER A 388 0.50 -14.51 20.33
N PHE A 389 0.89 -13.46 19.61
CA PHE A 389 1.90 -12.52 20.10
C PHE A 389 1.43 -11.83 21.39
N TYR A 390 0.15 -11.43 21.44
CA TYR A 390 -0.45 -10.77 22.60
C TYR A 390 -0.42 -11.64 23.87
N GLN A 391 -0.73 -12.94 23.76
CA GLN A 391 -0.70 -13.87 24.90
C GLN A 391 0.70 -14.05 25.47
N GLN A 392 1.73 -13.77 24.68
CA GLN A 392 3.13 -13.95 25.04
C GLN A 392 3.80 -12.65 25.48
N LEU A 393 3.04 -11.57 25.60
CA LEU A 393 3.55 -10.32 26.13
C LEU A 393 3.99 -10.49 27.59
N THR A 394 5.18 -9.99 27.88
CA THR A 394 5.72 -9.84 29.22
C THR A 394 5.70 -8.36 29.62
N PRO A 395 5.81 -8.04 30.93
CA PRO A 395 6.09 -6.69 31.35
C PRO A 395 7.32 -6.13 30.63
N PHE A 396 7.31 -4.83 30.34
CA PHE A 396 8.44 -4.18 29.68
C PHE A 396 9.72 -4.33 30.51
N ASN A 397 10.82 -4.68 29.84
CA ASN A 397 12.14 -4.78 30.44
C ASN A 397 13.13 -3.87 29.68
N PRO A 398 13.75 -2.87 30.34
CA PRO A 398 14.75 -1.99 29.73
C PRO A 398 15.98 -2.71 29.14
N ASP A 399 16.29 -3.92 29.61
CA ASP A 399 17.38 -4.74 29.06
C ASP A 399 17.02 -5.35 27.69
N GLY A 400 15.78 -5.16 27.22
CA GLY A 400 15.26 -5.65 25.94
C GLY A 400 14.86 -7.12 25.93
N VAL A 401 14.74 -7.74 27.12
CA VAL A 401 14.39 -9.17 27.27
C VAL A 401 12.87 -9.36 27.32
N GLY A 402 12.38 -10.40 26.65
CA GLY A 402 10.98 -10.76 26.56
C GLY A 402 10.28 -10.13 25.36
N ARG A 403 8.97 -10.33 25.28
CA ARG A 403 8.14 -9.82 24.19
C ARG A 403 7.28 -8.69 24.72
N SER A 404 7.42 -7.50 24.15
CA SER A 404 6.71 -6.33 24.64
C SER A 404 6.03 -5.55 23.53
N LEU A 405 4.90 -4.94 23.89
CA LEU A 405 4.21 -3.93 23.11
C LEU A 405 4.05 -2.72 24.02
N MET A 406 4.50 -1.54 23.58
CA MET A 406 4.26 -0.29 24.27
C MET A 406 3.55 0.66 23.34
N THR A 407 2.32 0.99 23.68
CA THR A 407 1.45 1.92 22.96
C THR A 407 1.49 3.29 23.64
N GLY A 408 1.15 4.34 22.90
CA GLY A 408 1.34 5.72 23.38
C GLY A 408 2.76 5.95 23.90
N THR A 409 3.76 5.33 23.25
CA THR A 409 5.16 5.33 23.66
C THR A 409 6.02 5.64 22.44
N ARG A 410 6.20 6.94 22.21
CA ARG A 410 7.03 7.43 21.11
C ARG A 410 8.52 7.27 21.43
N ILE A 411 9.30 6.76 20.47
CA ILE A 411 10.76 6.88 20.52
C ILE A 411 11.16 8.31 20.15
N ARG A 412 11.81 9.01 21.08
CA ARG A 412 12.26 10.39 20.93
C ARG A 412 13.73 10.53 20.56
N TYR A 413 14.55 9.54 20.90
CA TYR A 413 15.97 9.58 20.61
C TYR A 413 16.48 8.19 20.28
N ILE A 414 17.36 8.12 19.27
CA ILE A 414 18.05 6.90 18.89
C ILE A 414 19.54 7.21 18.85
N ASP A 415 20.32 6.40 19.56
CA ASP A 415 21.77 6.43 19.47
C ASP A 415 22.36 5.02 19.33
N TRP A 416 23.67 4.94 19.14
CA TRP A 416 24.40 3.69 18.96
C TRP A 416 25.65 3.66 19.83
N PHE A 417 25.74 2.66 20.71
CA PHE A 417 26.88 2.44 21.61
C PHE A 417 27.16 0.94 21.75
N ASP A 418 28.44 0.57 21.81
CA ASP A 418 28.88 -0.81 22.09
C ASP A 418 28.21 -1.88 21.21
N ASN A 419 28.01 -1.58 19.92
CA ASN A 419 27.36 -2.46 18.94
C ASN A 419 25.86 -2.74 19.22
N GLN A 420 25.19 -1.77 19.86
CA GLN A 420 23.78 -1.82 20.23
C GLN A 420 23.09 -0.47 19.98
N TYR A 421 21.79 -0.52 19.75
CA TYR A 421 20.93 0.66 19.75
C TYR A 421 20.52 1.04 21.16
N LEU A 422 20.63 2.31 21.48
CA LEU A 422 20.00 2.92 22.65
C LEU A 422 18.76 3.68 22.18
N LEU A 423 17.59 3.27 22.65
CA LEU A 423 16.32 3.94 22.36
C LEU A 423 15.85 4.68 23.60
N THR A 424 15.51 5.96 23.44
CA THR A 424 14.90 6.78 24.50
C THR A 424 13.45 7.09 24.15
N THR A 425 12.53 6.78 25.05
CA THR A 425 11.10 7.07 24.90
C THR A 425 10.78 8.54 25.21
N GLU A 426 9.55 8.97 24.98
CA GLU A 426 9.09 10.32 25.33
C GLU A 426 9.05 10.62 26.83
N THR A 427 9.05 9.59 27.68
CA THR A 427 9.16 9.68 29.14
C THR A 427 10.60 9.75 29.61
N GLY A 428 11.58 9.63 28.69
CA GLY A 428 13.01 9.63 29.02
C GLY A 428 13.56 8.26 29.43
N GLU A 429 12.73 7.21 29.43
CA GLU A 429 13.17 5.85 29.69
C GLU A 429 14.05 5.35 28.55
N THR A 430 15.11 4.62 28.87
CA THR A 430 16.06 4.10 27.88
C THR A 430 16.08 2.58 27.87
N ALA A 431 16.28 2.00 26.69
CA ALA A 431 16.43 0.56 26.52
C ALA A 431 17.43 0.21 25.42
N ARG A 432 18.13 -0.91 25.57
CA ARG A 432 19.18 -1.35 24.64
C ARG A 432 18.75 -2.57 23.82
N TYR A 433 19.01 -2.50 22.51
CA TYR A 433 18.64 -3.55 21.57
C TYR A 433 19.80 -3.89 20.63
N ASP A 434 19.88 -5.15 20.23
CA ASP A 434 20.91 -5.62 19.30
C ASP A 434 20.54 -5.26 17.85
N HIS A 435 19.24 -5.29 17.52
CA HIS A 435 18.71 -4.96 16.19
C HIS A 435 17.58 -3.94 16.28
N LEU A 436 17.47 -3.10 15.26
CA LEU A 436 16.41 -2.10 15.13
C LEU A 436 15.69 -2.25 13.79
N VAL A 437 14.37 -2.37 13.83
CA VAL A 437 13.48 -2.33 12.66
C VAL A 437 12.72 -1.03 12.66
N VAL A 438 12.85 -0.26 11.59
CA VAL A 438 12.13 1.01 11.41
C VAL A 438 11.00 0.79 10.41
N THR A 439 9.78 1.10 10.84
CA THR A 439 8.57 1.04 9.99
C THR A 439 7.89 2.39 9.79
N ALA A 440 8.28 3.38 10.59
CA ALA A 440 7.78 4.74 10.48
C ALA A 440 8.17 5.38 9.13
N PRO A 441 7.26 6.11 8.46
CA PRO A 441 7.60 6.86 7.25
C PRO A 441 8.76 7.83 7.48
N GLY A 442 9.54 8.12 6.43
CA GLY A 442 10.76 8.93 6.53
C GLY A 442 10.56 10.30 7.18
N TRP A 443 9.52 11.06 6.79
CA TRP A 443 9.20 12.35 7.40
C TRP A 443 8.77 12.24 8.86
N SER A 444 8.02 11.20 9.22
CA SER A 444 7.64 10.98 10.62
C SER A 444 8.88 10.66 11.46
N LEU A 445 9.74 9.77 10.98
CA LEU A 445 11.00 9.43 11.64
C LEU A 445 11.89 10.68 11.83
N GLN A 446 12.08 11.48 10.78
CA GLN A 446 12.90 12.69 10.83
C GLN A 446 12.36 13.73 11.81
N MET A 447 11.05 13.94 11.84
CA MET A 447 10.44 15.06 12.58
C MET A 447 10.07 14.71 14.02
N ASN A 448 9.96 13.42 14.35
CA ASN A 448 9.54 12.98 15.69
C ASN A 448 10.69 12.43 16.55
N THR A 449 11.84 12.14 15.92
CA THR A 449 12.96 11.43 16.56
C THR A 449 14.25 12.24 16.41
N GLY A 450 14.97 12.43 17.51
CA GLY A 450 16.34 12.92 17.52
C GLY A 450 17.34 11.78 17.32
N PHE A 451 18.52 12.10 16.78
CA PHE A 451 19.55 11.11 16.48
C PHE A 451 20.87 11.54 17.09
N GLY A 452 21.52 10.60 17.79
CA GLY A 452 22.85 10.81 18.34
C GLY A 452 23.96 10.72 17.30
N THR A 453 25.12 11.27 17.64
CA THR A 453 26.29 11.26 16.76
C THR A 453 26.77 9.83 16.52
N GLY A 454 26.75 8.98 17.54
CA GLY A 454 27.08 7.56 17.43
C GLY A 454 26.21 6.88 16.38
N PHE A 455 24.90 7.07 16.43
CA PHE A 455 23.99 6.55 15.41
C PHE A 455 24.27 7.10 14.02
N LEU A 456 24.35 8.43 13.84
CA LEU A 456 24.57 9.02 12.52
C LEU A 456 25.90 8.57 11.89
N GLU A 457 26.99 8.62 12.64
CA GLU A 457 28.33 8.29 12.15
C GLU A 457 28.48 6.79 11.88
N ASN A 458 28.04 5.92 12.80
CA ASN A 458 28.24 4.47 12.65
C ASN A 458 27.27 3.83 11.65
N ILE A 459 26.03 4.33 11.58
CA ILE A 459 25.00 3.72 10.75
C ILE A 459 24.99 4.31 9.33
N PHE A 460 25.08 5.63 9.20
CA PHE A 460 24.84 6.30 7.92
C PHE A 460 26.08 6.94 7.29
N VAL A 461 27.15 7.24 8.04
CA VAL A 461 28.40 7.76 7.45
C VAL A 461 29.39 6.64 7.17
N SER A 462 29.64 5.77 8.15
CA SER A 462 30.61 4.69 8.03
C SER A 462 30.17 3.68 6.97
N PRO A 463 31.07 3.18 6.11
CA PRO A 463 30.74 2.13 5.15
C PRO A 463 30.26 0.87 5.86
N SER A 464 29.44 0.09 5.16
CA SER A 464 29.01 -1.23 5.61
C SER A 464 30.04 -2.30 5.18
N ALA A 465 30.00 -3.48 5.80
CA ALA A 465 30.81 -4.61 5.33
C ALA A 465 30.25 -5.27 4.06
N GLY A 466 29.04 -4.88 3.63
CA GLY A 466 28.40 -5.37 2.42
C GLY A 466 28.67 -4.48 1.21
N ASN A 467 27.77 -4.56 0.23
CA ASN A 467 27.81 -3.71 -0.95
C ASN A 467 27.55 -2.24 -0.57
N ASN A 468 28.44 -1.33 -0.98
CA ASN A 468 28.32 0.11 -0.73
C ASN A 468 28.15 0.94 -2.01
N TYR A 469 27.73 0.33 -3.13
CA TYR A 469 27.45 1.06 -4.37
C TYR A 469 26.50 2.24 -4.13
N TRP A 470 25.39 2.00 -3.42
CA TRP A 470 24.69 3.05 -2.69
C TRP A 470 25.20 3.06 -1.25
N PRO A 471 26.01 4.05 -0.84
CA PRO A 471 26.50 4.09 0.53
C PRO A 471 25.34 4.36 1.51
N PRO A 472 25.48 4.00 2.80
CA PRO A 472 24.43 4.20 3.79
C PRO A 472 23.87 5.64 3.85
N MET A 473 24.73 6.63 3.62
CA MET A 473 24.35 8.05 3.60
C MET A 473 23.30 8.37 2.51
N THR A 474 23.30 7.63 1.40
CA THR A 474 22.29 7.79 0.33
C THR A 474 20.90 7.41 0.82
N SER A 475 20.78 6.39 1.68
CA SER A 475 19.51 6.04 2.33
C SER A 475 19.05 7.09 3.33
N TRP A 476 19.99 7.69 4.07
CA TRP A 476 19.70 8.82 4.95
C TRP A 476 19.21 10.04 4.18
N LYS A 477 19.82 10.35 3.03
CA LYS A 477 19.30 11.36 2.09
C LYS A 477 17.88 11.00 1.64
N GLY A 478 17.59 9.73 1.36
CA GLY A 478 16.24 9.26 1.05
C GLY A 478 15.22 9.56 2.14
N ILE A 479 15.55 9.31 3.41
CA ILE A 479 14.64 9.62 4.54
C ILE A 479 14.20 11.09 4.53
N LYS A 480 15.10 12.00 4.11
CA LYS A 480 14.85 13.45 4.05
C LYS A 480 14.20 13.92 2.74
N MET A 481 14.59 13.33 1.62
CA MET A 481 14.30 13.84 0.27
C MET A 481 13.17 13.07 -0.44
N SER A 482 12.78 11.90 0.06
CA SER A 482 11.67 11.14 -0.53
C SER A 482 10.39 11.97 -0.54
N HIS A 483 9.73 11.96 -1.68
CA HIS A 483 8.47 12.66 -1.86
C HIS A 483 7.35 11.90 -1.14
N ASN A 484 6.62 12.59 -0.30
CA ASN A 484 5.47 12.04 0.39
C ASN A 484 4.24 12.88 0.02
N ILE A 485 3.13 12.20 -0.24
CA ILE A 485 1.93 12.81 -0.80
C ILE A 485 0.87 13.02 0.26
N THR A 486 0.06 14.06 0.09
CA THR A 486 -1.02 14.41 1.01
C THR A 486 -2.35 13.79 0.55
N SER A 487 -3.29 13.58 1.49
CA SER A 487 -4.60 13.05 1.14
C SER A 487 -5.65 13.33 2.22
N SER A 488 -6.83 13.74 1.76
CA SER A 488 -7.99 14.04 2.58
C SER A 488 -9.18 13.18 2.18
N LYS A 489 -9.98 12.77 3.17
CA LYS A 489 -11.25 12.06 2.98
C LYS A 489 -12.36 12.68 3.81
N ILE A 490 -13.54 12.84 3.21
CA ILE A 490 -14.74 13.37 3.86
C ILE A 490 -15.85 12.32 3.79
N PHE A 491 -16.30 11.83 4.93
CA PHE A 491 -17.28 10.75 5.05
C PHE A 491 -18.60 11.19 5.67
N PHE A 492 -19.66 10.54 5.22
CA PHE A 492 -21.00 10.61 5.79
C PHE A 492 -21.60 9.21 5.91
N LYS A 493 -22.39 9.02 6.96
CA LYS A 493 -23.23 7.86 7.14
C LYS A 493 -24.44 7.98 6.21
N LEU A 494 -24.80 6.91 5.52
CA LEU A 494 -26.03 6.86 4.73
C LEU A 494 -27.20 6.32 5.56
N LYS A 495 -28.42 6.69 5.17
CA LYS A 495 -29.67 6.03 5.63
C LYS A 495 -30.29 5.16 4.53
N ALA A 496 -29.79 5.25 3.30
CA ALA A 496 -30.23 4.49 2.14
C ALA A 496 -29.11 4.43 1.09
N ARG A 497 -29.05 3.33 0.35
CA ARG A 497 -28.08 3.14 -0.74
C ARG A 497 -28.55 3.92 -1.96
N PHE A 498 -28.10 5.17 -2.11
CA PHE A 498 -28.54 6.06 -3.19
C PHE A 498 -28.35 5.46 -4.59
N TRP A 499 -27.35 4.58 -4.76
CA TRP A 499 -27.05 3.91 -6.03
C TRP A 499 -27.96 2.73 -6.34
N GLU A 500 -28.78 2.28 -5.40
CA GLU A 500 -29.83 1.28 -5.61
C GLU A 500 -31.20 1.93 -5.75
N GLU A 501 -31.43 3.02 -5.01
CA GLU A 501 -32.75 3.67 -4.89
C GLU A 501 -32.96 4.86 -5.85
N SER A 502 -31.92 5.29 -6.57
CA SER A 502 -32.00 6.46 -7.45
C SER A 502 -31.20 6.32 -8.74
N ALA A 503 -31.29 7.34 -9.60
CA ALA A 503 -30.47 7.46 -10.80
C ALA A 503 -29.05 7.96 -10.52
N ILE A 504 -28.72 8.36 -9.28
CA ILE A 504 -27.37 8.81 -8.92
C ILE A 504 -26.37 7.65 -9.11
N PRO A 505 -25.31 7.84 -9.90
CA PRO A 505 -24.25 6.85 -10.06
C PRO A 505 -23.51 6.56 -8.74
N GLN A 506 -23.15 5.29 -8.51
CA GLN A 506 -22.50 4.85 -7.27
C GLN A 506 -21.16 5.55 -6.99
N VAL A 507 -20.42 5.83 -8.06
CA VAL A 507 -19.17 6.60 -8.02
C VAL A 507 -19.37 7.84 -8.85
N ILE A 508 -18.84 8.99 -8.42
CA ILE A 508 -18.82 10.22 -9.22
C ILE A 508 -17.39 10.74 -9.25
N VAL A 509 -16.86 10.97 -10.45
CA VAL A 509 -15.58 11.65 -10.66
C VAL A 509 -15.87 13.04 -11.19
N THR A 510 -15.27 14.05 -10.58
CA THR A 510 -15.55 15.46 -10.88
C THR A 510 -14.31 16.35 -10.91
N ASP A 511 -14.37 17.36 -11.77
CA ASP A 511 -13.40 18.46 -11.85
C ASP A 511 -13.46 19.46 -10.68
N THR A 512 -14.47 19.36 -9.83
CA THR A 512 -14.60 20.21 -8.64
C THR A 512 -13.65 19.79 -7.52
N PHE A 513 -13.59 20.57 -6.44
CA PHE A 513 -12.74 20.24 -5.27
C PHE A 513 -13.11 18.91 -4.60
N LEU A 514 -14.27 18.30 -4.93
CA LEU A 514 -14.66 16.99 -4.41
C LEU A 514 -13.81 15.85 -4.98
N ARG A 515 -13.34 15.98 -6.22
CA ARG A 515 -12.64 14.95 -7.02
C ARG A 515 -13.39 13.64 -7.15
N ASP A 516 -13.16 12.69 -6.25
CA ASP A 516 -13.79 11.38 -6.31
C ASP A 516 -14.79 11.18 -5.16
N VAL A 517 -15.99 10.75 -5.52
CA VAL A 517 -17.11 10.45 -4.62
C VAL A 517 -17.43 8.96 -4.72
N TYR A 518 -17.58 8.25 -3.60
CA TYR A 518 -17.90 6.84 -3.58
C TYR A 518 -19.06 6.53 -2.62
N GLY A 519 -20.01 5.73 -3.09
CA GLY A 519 -20.94 4.97 -2.25
C GLY A 519 -20.47 3.52 -2.11
N TYR A 520 -20.21 3.05 -0.89
CA TYR A 520 -19.82 1.66 -0.64
C TYR A 520 -20.44 1.10 0.64
N ALA A 521 -20.61 -0.22 0.68
CA ALA A 521 -21.16 -0.94 1.81
C ALA A 521 -20.56 -2.35 1.90
N VAL A 522 -20.45 -2.87 3.12
CA VAL A 522 -20.18 -4.27 3.41
C VAL A 522 -21.53 -5.00 3.41
N ASP A 523 -21.70 -5.95 2.50
CA ASP A 523 -23.00 -6.59 2.26
C ASP A 523 -23.36 -7.67 3.28
N ARG A 524 -22.38 -8.13 4.06
CA ARG A 524 -22.52 -9.28 4.96
C ARG A 524 -22.08 -8.92 6.37
N LYS A 525 -22.83 -9.41 7.36
CA LYS A 525 -22.44 -9.38 8.77
C LYS A 525 -21.36 -10.44 9.06
N PRO A 526 -20.72 -10.42 10.25
CA PRO A 526 -19.78 -11.46 10.64
C PRO A 526 -20.31 -12.90 10.56
N ASP A 527 -21.62 -13.11 10.71
CA ASP A 527 -22.29 -14.41 10.59
C ASP A 527 -22.65 -14.82 9.14
N GLY A 528 -22.36 -13.95 8.16
CA GLY A 528 -22.67 -14.17 6.74
C GLY A 528 -24.11 -13.81 6.33
N SER A 529 -24.96 -13.38 7.26
CA SER A 529 -26.28 -12.86 6.93
C SER A 529 -26.18 -11.51 6.21
N PRO A 530 -27.17 -11.12 5.39
CA PRO A 530 -27.21 -9.79 4.79
C PRO A 530 -27.11 -8.69 5.85
N SER A 531 -26.25 -7.70 5.63
CA SER A 531 -26.02 -6.63 6.60
C SER A 531 -27.24 -5.73 6.81
N GLY A 532 -27.99 -5.45 5.75
CA GLY A 532 -29.00 -4.39 5.74
C GLY A 532 -28.36 -3.00 5.92
N ASP A 533 -27.05 -2.90 5.71
CA ASP A 533 -26.27 -1.70 5.91
C ASP A 533 -26.55 -0.68 4.79
N PRO A 534 -27.02 0.53 5.12
CA PRO A 534 -27.23 1.60 4.14
C PRO A 534 -25.93 2.12 3.52
N GLY A 535 -24.78 1.78 4.12
CA GLY A 535 -23.45 2.07 3.60
C GLY A 535 -22.91 3.44 4.00
N VAL A 536 -21.85 3.81 3.31
CA VAL A 536 -21.06 5.01 3.54
C VAL A 536 -20.98 5.82 2.26
N LEU A 537 -21.09 7.14 2.41
CA LEU A 537 -20.70 8.10 1.39
C LEU A 537 -19.30 8.63 1.73
N LEU A 538 -18.33 8.31 0.90
CA LEU A 538 -17.09 9.07 0.79
C LEU A 538 -17.37 10.24 -0.16
N CYS A 539 -17.72 11.39 0.40
CA CYS A 539 -18.16 12.58 -0.33
C CYS A 539 -17.01 13.26 -1.09
N SER A 540 -15.78 13.09 -0.63
CA SER A 540 -14.60 13.59 -1.31
C SER A 540 -13.39 12.76 -0.91
N TYR A 541 -12.65 12.28 -1.90
CA TYR A 541 -11.34 11.66 -1.75
C TYR A 541 -10.33 12.39 -2.62
N THR A 542 -9.37 13.06 -2.00
CA THR A 542 -8.39 13.90 -2.70
C THR A 542 -6.96 13.51 -2.37
N TRP A 543 -6.05 13.91 -3.27
CA TRP A 543 -4.62 13.70 -3.16
C TRP A 543 -3.88 14.99 -3.53
N GLU A 544 -2.68 15.18 -2.99
CA GLU A 544 -1.75 16.27 -3.32
C GLU A 544 -2.39 17.66 -3.30
N ASP A 545 -2.27 18.44 -4.38
CA ASP A 545 -2.77 19.81 -4.45
C ASP A 545 -4.24 19.92 -4.05
N ASP A 546 -5.07 18.92 -4.35
CA ASP A 546 -6.47 18.93 -3.94
C ASP A 546 -6.65 18.67 -2.45
N SER A 547 -5.82 17.83 -1.83
CA SER A 547 -5.79 17.70 -0.37
C SER A 547 -5.27 18.98 0.29
N ASN A 548 -4.22 19.58 -0.28
CA ASN A 548 -3.59 20.80 0.23
C ASN A 548 -4.56 21.99 0.21
N LYS A 549 -5.42 22.09 -0.81
CA LYS A 549 -6.52 23.08 -0.85
C LYS A 549 -7.44 22.92 0.37
N LEU A 550 -7.88 21.69 0.67
CA LEU A 550 -8.75 21.42 1.81
C LEU A 550 -8.03 21.65 3.15
N ALA A 551 -6.74 21.32 3.25
CA ALA A 551 -5.94 21.52 4.46
C ALA A 551 -5.63 23.00 4.75
N SER A 552 -5.58 23.84 3.71
CA SER A 552 -5.29 25.28 3.82
C SER A 552 -6.52 26.14 4.08
N GLU A 553 -7.69 25.52 4.21
CA GLU A 553 -8.95 26.20 4.48
C GLU A 553 -8.93 26.82 5.89
N SER A 554 -8.43 28.06 5.98
CA SER A 554 -8.27 28.83 7.22
C SER A 554 -9.52 29.62 7.62
N GLU A 555 -10.51 29.74 6.70
CA GLU A 555 -11.77 30.45 6.94
C GLU A 555 -12.73 29.64 7.84
N TYR A 556 -12.54 28.32 7.95
CA TYR A 556 -13.40 27.43 8.73
C TYR A 556 -12.58 26.49 9.63
N PRO A 557 -12.42 26.80 10.93
CA PRO A 557 -11.53 26.05 11.80
C PRO A 557 -12.07 24.67 12.24
N ASP A 558 -13.20 24.19 11.71
CA ASP A 558 -13.76 22.88 12.06
C ASP A 558 -14.13 21.99 10.85
N ASP A 559 -13.90 20.69 11.04
CA ASP A 559 -14.16 19.62 10.06
C ASP A 559 -15.64 19.55 9.63
N LYS A 560 -16.56 19.98 10.50
CA LYS A 560 -18.00 19.99 10.23
C LYS A 560 -18.35 20.95 9.10
N THR A 561 -17.73 22.13 9.09
CA THR A 561 -18.01 23.14 8.09
C THR A 561 -17.44 22.74 6.73
N LEU A 562 -16.23 22.18 6.70
CA LEU A 562 -15.63 21.62 5.48
C LEU A 562 -16.51 20.50 4.90
N ALA A 563 -16.98 19.58 5.76
CA ALA A 563 -17.89 18.53 5.35
C ALA A 563 -19.21 19.09 4.81
N ALA A 564 -19.84 20.05 5.50
CA ALA A 564 -21.07 20.69 5.05
C ALA A 564 -20.91 21.36 3.68
N ARG A 565 -19.78 22.04 3.43
CA ARG A 565 -19.44 22.63 2.13
C ARG A 565 -19.30 21.56 1.05
N ALA A 566 -18.64 20.44 1.36
CA ALA A 566 -18.50 19.33 0.43
C ALA A 566 -19.87 18.73 0.05
N LEU A 567 -20.73 18.48 1.04
CA LEU A 567 -22.07 17.94 0.81
C LEU A 567 -22.96 18.92 0.03
N ALA A 568 -22.94 20.21 0.38
CA ALA A 568 -23.67 21.25 -0.34
C ALA A 568 -23.19 21.38 -1.79
N ARG A 569 -21.88 21.22 -2.05
CA ARG A 569 -21.34 21.21 -3.41
C ARG A 569 -21.86 20.00 -4.20
N LEU A 570 -21.88 18.82 -3.59
CA LEU A 570 -22.40 17.61 -4.22
C LEU A 570 -23.91 17.72 -4.50
N ASP A 571 -24.69 18.29 -3.58
CA ASP A 571 -26.10 18.59 -3.79
C ASP A 571 -26.32 19.51 -4.99
N ALA A 572 -25.58 20.62 -5.08
CA ALA A 572 -25.68 21.57 -6.18
C ALA A 572 -25.34 20.92 -7.54
N LEU A 573 -24.31 20.08 -7.57
CA LEU A 573 -23.89 19.32 -8.77
C LEU A 573 -25.01 18.39 -9.25
N LEU A 574 -25.60 17.63 -8.33
CA LEU A 574 -26.67 16.67 -8.64
C LEU A 574 -27.96 17.38 -9.07
N GLN A 575 -28.38 18.40 -8.33
CA GLN A 575 -29.58 19.18 -8.66
C GLN A 575 -29.49 19.85 -10.02
N ARG A 576 -28.32 20.39 -10.38
CA ARG A 576 -28.09 20.97 -11.71
C ARG A 576 -28.15 19.93 -12.83
N SER A 577 -27.96 18.65 -12.49
CA SER A 577 -28.11 17.51 -13.40
C SER A 577 -29.51 16.89 -13.34
N GLY A 578 -30.48 17.54 -12.68
CA GLY A 578 -31.86 17.03 -12.55
C GLY A 578 -32.00 15.83 -11.60
N LEU A 579 -31.00 15.58 -10.75
CA LEU A 579 -30.98 14.47 -9.80
C LEU A 579 -31.35 14.94 -8.38
N PRO A 580 -31.84 14.04 -7.51
CA PRO A 580 -32.11 14.38 -6.12
C PRO A 580 -30.81 14.78 -5.39
N ALA A 581 -30.95 15.62 -4.36
CA ALA A 581 -29.85 16.02 -3.49
C ALA A 581 -29.24 14.81 -2.77
N MET A 582 -27.91 14.72 -2.68
CA MET A 582 -27.24 13.66 -1.93
C MET A 582 -27.58 13.73 -0.44
N SER A 583 -27.77 14.92 0.10
CA SER A 583 -28.22 15.13 1.49
C SER A 583 -29.54 14.43 1.83
N SER A 584 -30.36 14.09 0.83
CA SER A 584 -31.58 13.30 1.02
C SER A 584 -31.32 11.83 1.37
N PHE A 585 -30.11 11.31 1.13
CA PHE A 585 -29.67 9.94 1.45
C PHE A 585 -28.71 9.86 2.64
N VAL A 586 -28.19 10.99 3.09
CA VAL A 586 -27.30 11.09 4.27
C VAL A 586 -28.12 11.02 5.56
N ASP A 587 -27.63 10.27 6.55
CA ASP A 587 -28.13 10.32 7.92
C ASP A 587 -27.59 11.56 8.63
N GLN A 588 -28.33 12.67 8.53
CA GLN A 588 -27.96 13.93 9.18
C GLN A 588 -27.95 13.87 10.72
N SER A 589 -28.39 12.74 11.30
CA SER A 589 -28.28 12.53 12.73
C SER A 589 -26.86 12.15 13.17
N ALA A 590 -26.05 11.60 12.27
CA ALA A 590 -24.65 11.28 12.51
C ALA A 590 -23.74 12.44 12.10
N ALA A 591 -22.66 12.64 12.85
CA ALA A 591 -21.64 13.62 12.47
C ALA A 591 -20.86 13.13 11.24
N PRO A 592 -20.48 14.04 10.31
CA PRO A 592 -19.51 13.70 9.28
C PRO A 592 -18.13 13.46 9.90
N LEU A 593 -17.27 12.75 9.16
CA LEU A 593 -15.87 12.58 9.52
C LEU A 593 -14.99 13.15 8.42
N VAL A 594 -14.06 14.04 8.79
CA VAL A 594 -12.98 14.50 7.91
C VAL A 594 -11.68 13.92 8.43
N TRP A 595 -10.86 13.38 7.53
CA TRP A 595 -9.52 12.92 7.87
C TRP A 595 -8.51 13.44 6.86
N GLN A 596 -7.41 14.00 7.36
CA GLN A 596 -6.33 14.59 6.55
C GLN A 596 -4.99 14.07 7.07
N TRP A 597 -4.29 13.28 6.27
CA TRP A 597 -3.08 12.55 6.71
C TRP A 597 -1.90 13.48 7.00
N GLU A 598 -1.80 14.58 6.26
CA GLU A 598 -0.80 15.63 6.41
C GLU A 598 -0.90 16.38 7.75
N ARG A 599 -2.10 16.43 8.35
CA ARG A 599 -2.33 17.06 9.66
C ARG A 599 -1.99 16.15 10.84
N GLN A 600 -1.70 14.86 10.58
CA GLN A 600 -1.38 13.89 11.63
C GLN A 600 0.12 13.92 11.97
N PRO A 601 0.56 14.40 13.14
CA PRO A 601 1.97 14.65 13.43
C PRO A 601 2.88 13.41 13.38
N LEU A 602 2.29 12.23 13.59
CA LEU A 602 2.97 10.94 13.58
C LEU A 602 3.02 10.27 12.19
N TYR A 603 2.40 10.86 11.17
CA TYR A 603 2.41 10.36 9.80
C TYR A 603 2.90 11.42 8.81
N ARG A 604 2.25 12.60 8.81
CA ARG A 604 2.54 13.79 7.97
C ARG A 604 2.30 13.60 6.48
N SER A 605 1.85 12.42 6.07
CA SER A 605 1.54 12.05 4.69
C SER A 605 0.73 10.76 4.68
N CYS A 606 0.09 10.45 3.54
CA CYS A 606 -0.61 9.18 3.36
C CYS A 606 0.26 8.10 2.71
N ALA A 607 1.23 8.47 1.85
CA ALA A 607 2.09 7.54 1.11
C ALA A 607 3.40 8.19 0.64
N LYS A 608 4.42 7.38 0.36
CA LYS A 608 5.67 7.80 -0.29
C LYS A 608 5.55 7.56 -1.79
N LEU A 609 5.66 8.60 -2.61
CA LEU A 609 5.94 8.45 -4.04
C LEU A 609 7.36 8.94 -4.34
N TYR A 610 7.76 8.94 -5.61
CA TYR A 610 9.08 9.44 -5.98
C TYR A 610 9.03 10.23 -7.28
N ARG A 611 9.95 11.19 -7.39
CA ARG A 611 10.04 12.13 -8.52
C ARG A 611 10.98 11.58 -9.58
N ALA A 612 10.85 12.06 -10.81
CA ALA A 612 11.78 11.67 -11.88
C ALA A 612 13.23 12.02 -11.49
N GLY A 613 14.19 11.14 -11.82
CA GLY A 613 15.61 11.31 -11.50
C GLY A 613 15.95 11.15 -10.02
N SER A 614 15.14 10.41 -9.26
CA SER A 614 15.36 10.16 -7.82
C SER A 614 15.81 8.74 -7.51
N PHE A 615 16.22 7.99 -8.54
CA PHE A 615 16.65 6.60 -8.49
C PHE A 615 17.49 6.23 -7.26
N ASP A 616 18.62 6.91 -7.05
CA ASP A 616 19.65 6.49 -6.10
C ASP A 616 19.14 6.31 -4.67
N TRP A 617 18.42 7.31 -4.13
CA TRP A 617 17.96 7.20 -2.74
C TRP A 617 16.75 6.29 -2.57
N ASN A 618 15.98 6.07 -3.63
CA ASN A 618 14.90 5.09 -3.60
C ASN A 618 15.46 3.66 -3.63
N TYR A 619 16.46 3.38 -4.48
CA TYR A 619 17.15 2.08 -4.51
C TYR A 619 18.01 1.82 -3.28
N ALA A 620 18.64 2.86 -2.71
CA ALA A 620 19.35 2.74 -1.44
C ALA A 620 18.41 2.26 -0.32
N GLN A 621 17.19 2.81 -0.25
CA GLN A 621 16.18 2.36 0.72
C GLN A 621 15.65 0.95 0.41
N LEU A 622 15.37 0.64 -0.86
CA LEU A 622 14.89 -0.67 -1.31
C LEU A 622 15.90 -1.79 -0.96
N THR A 623 17.19 -1.54 -1.20
CA THR A 623 18.28 -2.52 -1.03
C THR A 623 18.91 -2.52 0.36
N TRP A 624 18.47 -1.64 1.27
CA TRP A 624 19.09 -1.46 2.59
C TRP A 624 19.28 -2.78 3.35
N ASN A 625 18.22 -3.61 3.39
CA ASN A 625 18.25 -4.88 4.11
C ASN A 625 19.26 -5.86 3.50
N GLN A 626 19.41 -5.87 2.17
CA GLN A 626 20.40 -6.70 1.48
C GLN A 626 21.83 -6.21 1.75
N ASN A 627 22.05 -4.90 1.62
CA ASN A 627 23.39 -4.35 1.49
C ASN A 627 24.03 -3.93 2.82
N HIS A 628 23.24 -3.47 3.79
CA HIS A 628 23.77 -2.81 4.98
C HIS A 628 23.37 -3.48 6.29
N SER A 629 22.20 -4.11 6.35
CA SER A 629 21.61 -4.58 7.63
C SER A 629 22.50 -5.55 8.41
N ARG A 630 23.32 -6.38 7.74
CA ARG A 630 24.23 -7.33 8.43
C ARG A 630 25.20 -6.64 9.37
N SER A 631 25.85 -5.58 8.88
CA SER A 631 26.85 -4.84 9.66
C SER A 631 26.24 -3.75 10.51
N LYS A 632 25.12 -3.17 10.04
CA LYS A 632 24.47 -2.05 10.73
C LYS A 632 23.48 -2.49 11.78
N LYS A 633 22.88 -3.68 11.66
CA LYS A 633 21.77 -4.20 12.46
C LYS A 633 20.50 -3.32 12.45
N LEU A 634 20.42 -2.41 11.47
CA LEU A 634 19.22 -1.63 11.14
C LEU A 634 18.49 -2.29 9.98
N TYR A 635 17.17 -2.35 10.05
CA TYR A 635 16.32 -2.88 8.99
C TYR A 635 15.21 -1.89 8.66
N PHE A 636 14.87 -1.81 7.38
CA PHE A 636 13.74 -1.03 6.90
C PHE A 636 12.61 -1.96 6.46
N ALA A 637 11.44 -1.77 7.05
CA ALA A 637 10.22 -2.50 6.70
C ALA A 637 9.08 -1.51 6.46
N GLY A 638 8.13 -1.86 5.60
CA GLY A 638 7.03 -0.97 5.27
C GLY A 638 7.17 -0.32 3.90
N GLU A 639 6.08 0.28 3.44
CA GLU A 639 5.95 0.81 2.10
C GLU A 639 6.96 1.94 1.78
N PHE A 640 7.45 2.68 2.79
CA PHE A 640 8.48 3.70 2.56
C PHE A 640 9.80 3.12 2.04
N ALA A 641 10.07 1.84 2.32
CA ALA A 641 11.23 1.10 1.86
C ALA A 641 10.97 0.37 0.52
N SER A 642 9.86 0.68 -0.16
CA SER A 642 9.49 0.15 -1.46
C SER A 642 9.43 1.26 -2.52
N LEU A 643 9.16 0.85 -3.77
CA LEU A 643 8.93 1.73 -4.91
C LEU A 643 7.44 1.81 -5.29
N GLU A 644 6.61 0.93 -4.74
CA GLU A 644 5.17 0.82 -5.00
C GLU A 644 4.40 1.51 -3.87
N GLY A 645 4.68 2.79 -3.65
CA GLY A 645 4.05 3.56 -2.60
C GLY A 645 2.52 3.59 -2.65
N GLY A 646 1.86 3.79 -1.51
CA GLY A 646 0.39 3.90 -1.46
C GLY A 646 -0.41 2.59 -1.49
N TRP A 647 0.28 1.44 -1.46
CA TRP A 647 -0.31 0.12 -1.43
C TRP A 647 0.02 -0.63 -0.12
N ILE A 648 -0.86 -1.54 0.32
CA ILE A 648 -0.61 -2.33 1.55
C ILE A 648 0.34 -3.51 1.30
N GLU A 649 0.33 -4.07 0.09
CA GLU A 649 1.13 -5.24 -0.29
C GLU A 649 2.63 -5.00 -0.02
N PRO A 650 3.23 -3.87 -0.46
CA PRO A 650 4.64 -3.60 -0.22
C PRO A 650 5.00 -3.46 1.25
N ALA A 651 4.07 -3.00 2.09
CA ALA A 651 4.34 -2.94 3.52
C ALA A 651 4.57 -4.34 4.12
N MET A 652 3.84 -5.34 3.62
CA MET A 652 3.99 -6.73 4.04
C MET A 652 5.18 -7.42 3.37
N THR A 653 5.43 -7.22 2.07
CA THR A 653 6.58 -7.84 1.39
C THR A 653 7.89 -7.37 2.02
N ARG A 654 8.02 -6.06 2.30
CA ARG A 654 9.19 -5.50 2.99
C ARG A 654 9.32 -5.99 4.45
N ALA A 655 8.22 -6.36 5.10
CA ALA A 655 8.25 -6.99 6.41
C ALA A 655 8.77 -8.44 6.38
N ILE A 656 8.31 -9.25 5.41
CA ILE A 656 8.80 -10.63 5.23
C ILE A 656 10.28 -10.63 4.85
N ASP A 657 10.69 -9.72 3.95
CA ASP A 657 12.09 -9.48 3.65
C ASP A 657 12.94 -9.16 4.89
N THR A 658 12.45 -8.25 5.74
CA THR A 658 13.14 -7.88 6.97
C THR A 658 13.37 -9.12 7.85
N VAL A 659 12.37 -9.99 7.97
CA VAL A 659 12.50 -11.24 8.74
C VAL A 659 13.54 -12.17 8.12
N LEU A 660 13.54 -12.33 6.79
CA LEU A 660 14.56 -13.10 6.08
C LEU A 660 15.97 -12.59 6.38
N HIS A 661 16.18 -11.26 6.30
CA HIS A 661 17.48 -10.66 6.56
C HIS A 661 17.89 -10.72 8.03
N ILE A 662 16.96 -10.57 8.99
CA ILE A 662 17.27 -10.78 10.41
C ILE A 662 17.76 -12.21 10.66
N VAL A 663 17.09 -13.23 10.11
CA VAL A 663 17.54 -14.63 10.23
C VAL A 663 18.90 -14.82 9.56
N LYS A 664 19.08 -14.35 8.31
CA LYS A 664 20.37 -14.43 7.59
C LYS A 664 21.52 -13.77 8.36
N ASN A 665 21.25 -12.70 9.10
CA ASN A 665 22.28 -11.93 9.79
C ASN A 665 22.60 -12.43 11.20
N THR A 666 21.69 -13.17 11.83
CA THR A 666 21.85 -13.68 13.20
C THR A 666 22.23 -15.15 13.25
N VAL A 667 21.98 -15.89 12.17
CA VAL A 667 22.31 -17.32 12.02
C VAL A 667 23.53 -17.46 11.10
N PRO A 668 24.56 -18.23 11.50
CA PRO A 668 25.70 -18.54 10.63
C PRO A 668 25.25 -19.13 9.28
N GLN A 669 25.90 -18.71 8.20
CA GLN A 669 25.50 -19.14 6.85
C GLN A 669 25.54 -20.66 6.65
N ALA A 670 26.45 -21.35 7.35
CA ALA A 670 26.55 -22.81 7.32
C ALA A 670 25.29 -23.52 7.84
N ASP A 671 24.51 -22.84 8.70
CA ASP A 671 23.30 -23.40 9.32
C ASP A 671 22.02 -23.02 8.57
N TRP A 672 22.10 -22.15 7.54
CA TRP A 672 20.92 -21.75 6.77
C TRP A 672 20.14 -22.94 6.17
N PRO A 673 20.78 -24.00 5.62
CA PRO A 673 20.05 -25.13 5.05
C PRO A 673 19.19 -25.91 6.06
N THR A 674 19.51 -25.83 7.36
CA THR A 674 18.78 -26.54 8.42
C THR A 674 17.78 -25.65 9.14
N VAL A 675 18.07 -24.34 9.22
CA VAL A 675 17.25 -23.35 9.93
C VAL A 675 16.09 -22.84 9.09
N PHE A 676 16.29 -22.57 7.79
CA PHE A 676 15.20 -22.09 6.93
C PHE A 676 14.25 -23.24 6.55
N CYS A 677 12.95 -22.98 6.61
CA CYS A 677 11.95 -23.98 6.23
C CYS A 677 12.05 -24.37 4.74
N ASP A 678 12.34 -23.41 3.87
CA ASP A 678 12.58 -23.63 2.44
C ASP A 678 13.86 -22.91 2.01
N TYR A 679 14.99 -23.53 2.35
CA TYR A 679 16.30 -22.99 1.99
C TYR A 679 16.50 -22.77 0.48
N PRO A 680 16.10 -23.70 -0.43
CA PRO A 680 16.21 -23.45 -1.87
C PRO A 680 15.56 -22.14 -2.31
N MET A 681 14.35 -21.84 -1.82
CA MET A 681 13.66 -20.59 -2.14
C MET A 681 14.36 -19.37 -1.49
N VAL A 682 14.86 -19.48 -0.26
CA VAL A 682 15.60 -18.39 0.41
C VAL A 682 16.95 -18.11 -0.27
N ASN A 683 17.60 -19.16 -0.78
CA ASN A 683 18.87 -19.07 -1.51
C ASN A 683 18.68 -18.52 -2.93
N ALA A 684 17.49 -18.66 -3.51
CA ALA A 684 17.11 -18.05 -4.78
C ALA A 684 16.67 -16.57 -4.66
N TYR A 685 16.77 -15.97 -3.45
CA TYR A 685 16.44 -14.57 -3.25
C TYR A 685 17.28 -13.67 -4.19
N PRO A 686 16.66 -12.75 -4.95
CA PRO A 686 17.37 -11.98 -5.97
C PRO A 686 18.29 -10.93 -5.33
N GLU A 687 19.56 -10.95 -5.71
CA GLU A 687 20.46 -9.83 -5.42
C GLU A 687 20.25 -8.70 -6.45
N ILE A 688 20.11 -7.48 -5.97
CA ILE A 688 20.17 -6.27 -6.82
C ILE A 688 21.64 -5.92 -7.06
N GLU A 689 22.05 -5.91 -8.33
CA GLU A 689 23.42 -5.56 -8.73
C GLU A 689 23.63 -4.05 -8.88
N ASP A 690 24.90 -3.66 -8.94
CA ASP A 690 25.39 -2.30 -9.06
C ASP A 690 25.08 -1.70 -10.44
N TRP A 691 23.96 -0.98 -10.51
CA TRP A 691 23.51 -0.34 -11.74
C TRP A 691 22.68 0.90 -11.46
N ARG A 692 22.86 1.93 -12.28
CA ARG A 692 22.02 3.13 -12.32
C ARG A 692 21.72 3.53 -13.76
N PRO A 693 20.55 4.13 -14.03
CA PRO A 693 20.23 4.64 -15.35
C PRO A 693 21.16 5.82 -15.69
N ALA A 694 21.69 5.83 -16.91
CA ALA A 694 22.49 6.93 -17.41
C ALA A 694 21.60 8.17 -17.61
N PRO A 695 22.07 9.38 -17.24
CA PRO A 695 21.28 10.59 -17.45
C PRO A 695 21.06 10.86 -18.95
N PRO A 696 20.00 11.60 -19.33
CA PRO A 696 19.63 11.79 -20.74
C PRO A 696 20.70 12.48 -21.61
N TYR A 697 21.67 13.16 -20.99
CA TYR A 697 22.77 13.85 -21.66
C TYR A 697 24.08 13.05 -21.70
N ALA A 698 24.13 11.85 -21.10
CA ALA A 698 25.33 11.02 -21.12
C ALA A 698 25.63 10.55 -22.55
N THR A 699 26.88 10.71 -22.99
CA THR A 699 27.36 10.14 -24.24
C THR A 699 27.61 8.63 -24.09
N GLU A 700 27.69 7.87 -25.18
CA GLU A 700 28.02 6.43 -25.12
C GLU A 700 29.35 6.17 -24.36
N THR A 701 30.31 7.11 -24.44
CA THR A 701 31.56 7.09 -23.68
C THR A 701 31.40 7.33 -22.18
N ASP A 702 30.45 8.19 -21.75
CA ASP A 702 30.17 8.44 -20.33
C ASP A 702 29.50 7.24 -19.64
N SER A 703 28.79 6.40 -20.39
CA SER A 703 28.06 5.23 -19.87
C SER A 703 28.95 4.09 -19.37
N ALA A 704 30.22 4.07 -19.79
CA ALA A 704 31.23 3.13 -19.32
C ALA A 704 31.90 3.62 -18.02
N GLU A 705 32.19 4.91 -17.91
CA GLU A 705 32.83 5.53 -16.73
C GLU A 705 31.84 5.75 -15.56
N ALA A 706 30.55 5.96 -15.85
CA ALA A 706 29.49 6.07 -14.83
C ALA A 706 29.31 4.80 -13.96
N ARG A 707 30.02 3.70 -14.26
CA ARG A 707 30.00 2.45 -13.48
C ARG A 707 30.98 2.44 -12.29
N HIS A 708 31.88 3.43 -12.18
CA HIS A 708 32.82 3.55 -11.05
C HIS A 708 32.64 4.89 -10.32
N PRO A 709 32.39 4.92 -8.99
CA PRO A 709 32.04 6.15 -8.29
C PRO A 709 33.24 7.05 -7.92
N GLU A 710 34.48 6.64 -8.16
CA GLU A 710 35.64 7.31 -7.56
C GLU A 710 36.01 8.68 -8.19
N ALA A 711 35.42 9.05 -9.34
CA ALA A 711 35.81 10.28 -10.04
C ALA A 711 34.97 11.53 -9.75
N ALA A 712 33.82 11.44 -9.05
CA ALA A 712 32.85 12.54 -9.01
C ALA A 712 32.90 13.44 -7.75
N LEU A 713 33.83 13.22 -6.82
CA LEU A 713 33.94 14.02 -5.57
C LEU A 713 35.20 14.90 -5.48
N SER A 714 35.94 15.07 -6.58
CA SER A 714 37.02 16.06 -6.65
C SER A 714 36.58 17.33 -7.41
N VAL A 715 35.73 18.15 -6.80
CA VAL A 715 35.62 19.60 -7.11
C VAL A 715 35.37 20.37 -5.83
#